data_AF-A0A945X653-F1
#
_entry.id   AF-A0A945X653-F1
#
_cell.length_a   1.000
_cell.length_b   1.000
_cell.length_c   1.000
_cell.angle_alpha   90.00
_cell.angle_beta   90.00
_cell.angle_gamma   90.00
#
_symmetry.space_group_name_H-M   'P 1'
#
loop_
_entity.id
_entity.type
_entity.pdbx_description
1 polymer ?
#
loop_
_entity_poly.entity_id
_entity_poly.type
_entity_poly.pdbx_seq_one_letter_code
_entity_poly.pdbx_strand_id
1 'polypeptide(L)'
;MKSNVETATSWRPCGERTVLGDIVFDSTVHCGAGHSFEQIGQDHYRFRGRAGLAPYSWRFHLSIESPGDGREITLEVADFNHFGQELWQEAATVVSGDGEQWTDLGTESIRVVPWTPTGVPACDESIDDGWHPPYGVQYRLRLDGPRLWLASPAPYTLERCRRRLRALADRCEFFTVAELGPSHYSGDHGFPLQVVKVAKPGDDGSRLRVVVIAGEHPAESAGMYACEGLLEELLRTHDLLADFSFWVVPMVNVDGAVYGRTYHNVDPCDPGSPGVNLNRDWGGHTQPENQVLWQLLQDVRPHCFLNLHNGRHRREFEVYSLPHPNLAVFMRHLRAHLPLPLQHWQPAQSEGMGCREVRKAELAEMALCFETLVLRKVPGCTTFPESYRRVGMCVLRGIVGALRDVYRRPHMKPAVPSTSTQSLRLRSSDFVAQLPPFYYVDDFAEFRDHIRRNLEVNGLPLEAGFFDVLLEATKDIETLTVSRDGCSPETLKMVDGWFRLRSMHVPAHKLSFEFDGEGEEIPFGDVLIAPEGMPAADVLAGARDFRNYVRDTRVTEREHLRDWGPFRDRLMAGTFDVPDLEHMAEGLVQWAASRQVLDSGHPYAGAVYSEEDKYDARDAAAATAAFADAWARTGDETWRERAMMARRYVCRNQVREPGNLPRHGGFVHMVHGIWGVDFRRLTSPYPGIDGVDTSVVIHLLCRAVDAGLPFTEPDRQVIREAVQWIASNEAMPGVFLHHEGARHDCQNMNALALSALVRGYSTLSEAGDSPPRAWLDAAERGIDHYLDGQEAIGVWPYIFGHTGARGQAYDSANIPDHGIGLYHLTRVLDRAPLAGHDRLRNALRRAARWYLCTARLDGDTIDLDYDRRPELGNDICFAGFTWCRFTAAATLVRVARWCDDGGPWAELALCLMEHVRRKRWRADDPSKAPVVAHARPEAKLATWCQTAEWDAVMLREMIEDLDAITSR
;
A
#
# COMPACT_ATOMS: atom_id res chain seq x y z
N MET A 1 -11.86 38.87 45.82
CA MET A 1 -12.98 37.92 45.98
C MET A 1 -12.45 36.54 45.62
N LYS A 2 -12.47 35.62 46.58
CA LYS A 2 -12.15 34.20 46.38
C LYS A 2 -13.20 33.64 45.42
N SER A 3 -12.80 33.15 44.25
CA SER A 3 -13.72 32.41 43.37
C SER A 3 -13.77 30.97 43.85
N ASN A 4 -14.94 30.60 44.36
CA ASN A 4 -15.35 29.23 44.65
C ASN A 4 -15.04 28.32 43.46
N VAL A 5 -14.10 27.39 43.65
CA VAL A 5 -14.09 26.15 42.90
C VAL A 5 -15.03 25.23 43.67
N GLU A 6 -16.27 25.17 43.21
CA GLU A 6 -17.20 24.11 43.61
C GLU A 6 -16.58 22.76 43.27
N THR A 7 -16.52 21.92 44.29
CA THR A 7 -16.13 20.52 44.26
C THR A 7 -17.07 19.75 43.33
N ALA A 8 -16.67 19.60 42.06
CA ALA A 8 -17.10 18.46 41.27
C ALA A 8 -16.44 17.23 41.90
N THR A 9 -17.24 16.31 42.44
CA THR A 9 -16.83 14.98 42.88
C THR A 9 -15.97 14.35 41.78
N SER A 10 -14.65 14.30 42.00
CA SER A 10 -13.72 13.74 41.02
C SER A 10 -14.07 12.26 40.88
N TRP A 11 -14.71 11.91 39.78
CA TRP A 11 -14.92 10.54 39.37
C TRP A 11 -13.59 9.77 39.40
N ARG A 12 -13.57 8.58 40.01
CA ARG A 12 -12.39 7.71 40.11
C ARG A 12 -12.80 6.25 39.84
N PRO A 13 -12.04 5.51 39.03
CA PRO A 13 -12.11 4.05 38.96
C PRO A 13 -11.96 3.42 40.36
N CYS A 14 -12.46 2.20 40.55
CA CYS A 14 -12.41 1.44 41.82
C CYS A 14 -11.00 0.95 42.23
N GLY A 15 -9.96 1.74 41.91
CA GLY A 15 -8.58 1.51 42.29
C GLY A 15 -8.13 2.34 43.49
N GLU A 16 -6.84 2.25 43.79
CA GLU A 16 -6.19 2.87 44.93
C GLU A 16 -4.92 3.58 44.46
N ARG A 17 -4.62 4.73 45.08
CA ARG A 17 -3.34 5.40 44.95
C ARG A 17 -2.66 5.45 46.30
N THR A 18 -1.49 4.83 46.41
CA THR A 18 -0.79 4.62 47.68
C THR A 18 0.69 4.98 47.53
N VAL A 19 1.21 5.72 48.52
CA VAL A 19 2.60 6.15 48.59
C VAL A 19 3.32 5.31 49.65
N LEU A 20 4.38 4.60 49.25
CA LEU A 20 5.21 3.77 50.13
C LEU A 20 6.66 4.19 49.94
N GLY A 21 7.20 4.95 50.91
CA GLY A 21 8.53 5.54 50.79
C GLY A 21 8.58 6.57 49.65
N ASP A 22 9.46 6.35 48.68
CA ASP A 22 9.63 7.18 47.47
C ASP A 22 8.94 6.60 46.22
N ILE A 23 8.13 5.54 46.40
CA ILE A 23 7.36 4.90 45.32
C ILE A 23 5.87 5.20 45.48
N VAL A 24 5.19 5.48 44.36
CA VAL A 24 3.74 5.65 44.30
C VAL A 24 3.14 4.55 43.43
N PHE A 25 2.22 3.77 43.97
CA PHE A 25 1.39 2.84 43.20
C PHE A 25 0.05 3.52 42.92
N ASP A 26 -0.39 3.54 41.66
CA ASP A 26 -1.64 4.18 41.26
C ASP A 26 -2.40 3.30 40.27
N SER A 27 -3.51 2.72 40.75
CA SER A 27 -4.50 2.00 39.95
C SER A 27 -5.81 2.78 39.78
N THR A 28 -5.86 4.06 40.14
CA THR A 28 -7.00 4.96 39.87
C THR A 28 -7.07 5.41 38.40
N VAL A 29 -6.25 4.80 37.57
CA VAL A 29 -6.15 4.98 36.13
C VAL A 29 -7.27 4.24 35.40
N HIS A 30 -7.50 4.61 34.15
CA HIS A 30 -8.46 3.94 33.27
C HIS A 30 -8.13 2.44 33.11
N CYS A 31 -9.13 1.56 33.23
CA CYS A 31 -8.94 0.11 33.32
C CYS A 31 -8.12 -0.36 34.53
N GLY A 32 -7.83 0.54 35.45
CA GLY A 32 -6.99 0.28 36.61
C GLY A 32 -7.62 -0.74 37.55
N ALA A 33 -6.80 -1.66 38.01
CA ALA A 33 -7.19 -2.72 38.92
C ALA A 33 -5.99 -3.05 39.82
N GLY A 34 -6.17 -2.88 41.12
CA GLY A 34 -5.16 -3.05 42.15
C GLY A 34 -5.53 -2.27 43.40
N HIS A 35 -5.40 -2.84 44.59
CA HIS A 35 -5.65 -2.13 45.85
C HIS A 35 -4.88 -2.78 47.00
N SER A 36 -4.99 -2.18 48.19
CA SER A 36 -4.33 -2.61 49.41
C SER A 36 -2.82 -2.75 49.24
N PHE A 37 -2.19 -1.71 48.69
CA PHE A 37 -0.75 -1.71 48.47
C PHE A 37 -0.01 -1.60 49.81
N GLU A 38 0.92 -2.52 50.07
CA GLU A 38 1.72 -2.55 51.30
C GLU A 38 3.17 -2.95 51.02
N GLN A 39 4.10 -2.46 51.85
CA GLN A 39 5.50 -2.90 51.84
C GLN A 39 5.68 -4.03 52.87
N ILE A 40 6.07 -5.20 52.40
CA ILE A 40 6.16 -6.43 53.21
C ILE A 40 7.61 -6.89 53.45
N GLY A 41 8.57 -6.22 52.81
CA GLY A 41 9.99 -6.46 52.98
C GLY A 41 10.83 -5.33 52.36
N GLN A 42 12.15 -5.49 52.41
CA GLN A 42 13.06 -4.59 51.68
C GLN A 42 12.82 -4.76 50.17
N ASP A 43 12.44 -3.66 49.50
CA ASP A 43 12.12 -3.63 48.07
C ASP A 43 11.06 -4.67 47.63
N HIS A 44 10.23 -5.14 48.57
CA HIS A 44 9.16 -6.12 48.33
C HIS A 44 7.81 -5.53 48.74
N TYR A 45 6.95 -5.37 47.74
CA TYR A 45 5.63 -4.77 47.85
C TYR A 45 4.57 -5.80 47.49
N ARG A 46 3.38 -5.67 48.06
CA ARG A 46 2.23 -6.51 47.79
C ARG A 46 0.99 -5.67 47.50
N PHE A 47 0.12 -6.16 46.64
CA PHE A 47 -1.20 -5.62 46.37
C PHE A 47 -2.21 -6.75 46.11
N ARG A 48 -3.48 -6.36 45.96
CA ARG A 48 -4.60 -7.26 45.65
C ARG A 48 -5.23 -6.89 44.31
N GLY A 49 -5.54 -7.91 43.51
CA GLY A 49 -6.18 -7.76 42.19
C GLY A 49 -7.69 -7.96 42.23
N ARG A 50 -8.24 -8.55 43.29
CA ARG A 50 -9.67 -8.89 43.41
C ARG A 50 -10.46 -7.84 44.19
N ALA A 51 -11.30 -7.07 43.49
CA ALA A 51 -12.16 -6.06 44.10
C ALA A 51 -13.50 -6.63 44.63
N GLY A 52 -13.79 -6.41 45.92
CA GLY A 52 -15.07 -6.76 46.54
C GLY A 52 -15.37 -8.27 46.57
N LEU A 53 -16.62 -8.65 46.32
CA LEU A 53 -17.07 -10.06 46.24
C LEU A 53 -17.01 -10.62 44.80
N ALA A 54 -16.17 -10.06 43.92
CA ALA A 54 -16.01 -10.58 42.56
C ALA A 54 -15.66 -12.08 42.61
N PRO A 55 -16.28 -12.95 41.81
CA PRO A 55 -16.05 -14.40 41.92
C PRO A 55 -14.59 -14.78 41.61
N TYR A 56 -13.94 -14.05 40.70
CA TYR A 56 -12.51 -14.20 40.44
C TYR A 56 -11.91 -12.96 39.77
N SER A 57 -10.58 -12.85 39.83
CA SER A 57 -9.77 -11.81 39.20
C SER A 57 -8.50 -12.40 38.61
N TRP A 58 -8.22 -11.96 37.39
CA TRP A 58 -7.04 -12.38 36.65
C TRP A 58 -6.38 -11.25 35.88
N ARG A 59 -6.75 -10.02 36.22
CA ARG A 59 -6.12 -8.86 35.64
C ARG A 59 -5.75 -7.84 36.69
N PHE A 60 -4.76 -7.05 36.35
CA PHE A 60 -4.47 -5.79 37.00
C PHE A 60 -3.96 -4.80 35.96
N HIS A 61 -4.03 -3.52 36.32
CA HIS A 61 -3.43 -2.43 35.57
C HIS A 61 -3.15 -1.30 36.55
N LEU A 62 -1.89 -0.88 36.63
CA LEU A 62 -1.46 0.18 37.53
C LEU A 62 -0.21 0.87 36.99
N SER A 63 0.01 2.09 37.45
CA SER A 63 1.27 2.81 37.28
C SER A 63 2.07 2.81 38.58
N ILE A 64 3.39 2.81 38.43
CA ILE A 64 4.38 2.84 39.50
C ILE A 64 5.23 4.09 39.24
N GLU A 65 5.11 5.10 40.08
CA GLU A 65 5.95 6.30 40.03
C GLU A 65 7.14 6.12 40.97
N SER A 66 8.33 6.50 40.52
CA SER A 66 9.58 6.36 41.29
C SER A 66 10.60 7.44 40.90
N PRO A 67 11.75 7.55 41.57
CA PRO A 67 12.84 8.43 41.13
C PRO A 67 13.50 8.05 39.79
N GLY A 68 13.30 6.81 39.30
CA GLY A 68 13.96 6.31 38.08
C GLY A 68 15.44 6.01 38.27
N ASP A 69 15.84 5.46 39.41
CA ASP A 69 17.24 5.18 39.77
C ASP A 69 17.74 3.78 39.37
N GLY A 70 16.93 3.03 38.62
CA GLY A 70 17.27 1.70 38.11
C GLY A 70 17.25 0.60 39.17
N ARG A 71 16.73 0.87 40.38
CA ARG A 71 16.58 -0.16 41.41
C ARG A 71 15.60 -1.24 40.98
N GLU A 72 15.81 -2.44 41.49
CA GLU A 72 14.93 -3.58 41.26
C GLU A 72 14.01 -3.78 42.47
N ILE A 73 12.71 -3.98 42.21
CA ILE A 73 11.71 -4.30 43.24
C ILE A 73 11.03 -5.62 42.93
N THR A 74 10.50 -6.27 43.97
CA THR A 74 9.53 -7.35 43.84
C THR A 74 8.13 -6.81 44.12
N LEU A 75 7.22 -6.92 43.17
CA LEU A 75 5.80 -6.62 43.36
C LEU A 75 4.98 -7.91 43.34
N GLU A 76 4.20 -8.16 44.39
CA GLU A 76 3.39 -9.37 44.56
C GLU A 76 1.90 -9.06 44.44
N VAL A 77 1.19 -9.72 43.53
CA VAL A 77 -0.27 -9.80 43.61
C VAL A 77 -0.65 -10.98 44.51
N ALA A 78 -1.45 -10.72 45.53
CA ALA A 78 -1.68 -11.65 46.64
C ALA A 78 -2.80 -12.67 46.39
N ASP A 79 -3.72 -12.37 45.48
CA ASP A 79 -5.03 -13.01 45.38
C ASP A 79 -5.56 -13.11 43.94
N PHE A 80 -4.65 -13.38 43.00
CA PHE A 80 -5.08 -13.87 41.69
C PHE A 80 -5.78 -15.21 41.85
N ASN A 81 -6.83 -15.43 41.07
CA ASN A 81 -7.53 -16.70 41.12
C ASN A 81 -8.08 -17.04 39.75
N HIS A 82 -7.55 -18.13 39.19
CA HIS A 82 -7.97 -18.63 37.89
C HIS A 82 -7.41 -20.01 37.55
N PHE A 83 -7.86 -20.56 36.42
CA PHE A 83 -7.46 -21.89 35.95
C PHE A 83 -5.96 -21.96 35.62
N GLY A 84 -5.28 -23.00 36.13
CA GLY A 84 -3.94 -23.43 35.68
C GLY A 84 -2.76 -23.14 36.61
N GLN A 85 -2.71 -22.01 37.32
CA GLN A 85 -1.65 -21.65 38.30
C GLN A 85 -0.17 -21.91 37.87
N GLU A 86 0.19 -21.86 36.58
CA GLU A 86 1.57 -22.03 36.12
C GLU A 86 2.12 -20.71 35.55
N LEU A 87 3.45 -20.63 35.34
CA LEU A 87 4.07 -19.43 34.76
C LEU A 87 3.53 -19.05 33.37
N TRP A 88 3.09 -20.04 32.59
CA TRP A 88 2.49 -19.83 31.27
C TRP A 88 1.25 -18.93 31.33
N GLN A 89 0.48 -19.03 32.41
CA GLN A 89 -0.75 -18.28 32.64
C GLN A 89 -0.50 -16.78 32.81
N GLU A 90 0.71 -16.43 33.22
CA GLU A 90 1.15 -15.05 33.47
C GLU A 90 1.96 -14.50 32.30
N ALA A 91 2.16 -15.27 31.22
CA ALA A 91 3.04 -14.91 30.11
C ALA A 91 2.59 -13.63 29.38
N ALA A 92 1.31 -13.27 29.46
CA ALA A 92 0.77 -12.03 28.88
C ALA A 92 0.96 -10.79 29.78
N THR A 93 1.72 -10.89 30.86
CA THR A 93 2.11 -9.74 31.69
C THR A 93 3.01 -8.82 30.88
N VAL A 94 2.66 -7.54 30.86
CA VAL A 94 3.33 -6.51 30.06
C VAL A 94 3.70 -5.31 30.91
N VAL A 95 4.73 -4.60 30.46
CA VAL A 95 5.16 -3.32 31.00
C VAL A 95 5.14 -2.24 29.93
N SER A 96 5.08 -0.99 30.35
CA SER A 96 5.15 0.17 29.45
C SER A 96 5.76 1.39 30.15
N GLY A 97 6.55 2.18 29.43
CA GLY A 97 7.04 3.47 29.92
C GLY A 97 6.04 4.61 29.75
N ASP A 98 5.13 4.51 28.77
CA ASP A 98 4.22 5.58 28.36
C ASP A 98 2.73 5.23 28.58
N GLY A 99 2.41 3.97 28.87
CA GLY A 99 1.04 3.47 29.02
C GLY A 99 0.34 3.16 27.69
N GLU A 100 1.04 3.33 26.56
CA GLU A 100 0.51 3.10 25.21
C GLU A 100 1.22 1.95 24.48
N GLN A 101 2.55 1.89 24.59
CA GLN A 101 3.41 0.88 23.96
C GLN A 101 3.78 -0.17 25.00
N TRP A 102 3.24 -1.37 24.82
CA TRP A 102 3.37 -2.47 25.76
C TRP A 102 4.38 -3.49 25.26
N THR A 103 5.32 -3.86 26.11
CA THR A 103 6.29 -4.92 25.88
C THR A 103 6.10 -6.03 26.90
N ASP A 104 6.38 -7.26 26.50
CA ASP A 104 6.25 -8.42 27.37
C ASP A 104 7.26 -8.32 28.53
N LEU A 105 6.84 -8.62 29.76
CA LEU A 105 7.72 -8.61 30.93
C LEU A 105 8.70 -9.79 30.92
N GLY A 106 8.33 -10.90 30.27
CA GLY A 106 9.10 -12.14 30.24
C GLY A 106 8.86 -13.02 31.47
N THR A 107 8.74 -14.33 31.25
CA THR A 107 8.43 -15.30 32.33
C THR A 107 9.58 -15.49 33.31
N GLU A 108 10.81 -15.12 32.93
CA GLU A 108 12.01 -15.09 33.78
C GLU A 108 11.94 -14.07 34.92
N SER A 109 11.05 -13.09 34.79
CA SER A 109 10.78 -12.03 35.76
C SER A 109 9.55 -12.32 36.61
N ILE A 110 8.93 -13.51 36.46
CA ILE A 110 7.68 -13.90 37.10
C ILE A 110 7.90 -15.13 37.97
N ARG A 111 7.24 -15.17 39.13
CA ARG A 111 7.20 -16.35 40.01
C ARG A 111 5.79 -16.55 40.57
N VAL A 112 5.24 -17.74 40.41
CA VAL A 112 4.00 -18.15 41.10
C VAL A 112 4.33 -18.50 42.55
N VAL A 113 3.52 -17.98 43.49
CA VAL A 113 3.66 -18.18 44.93
C VAL A 113 2.31 -18.55 45.56
N PRO A 114 2.27 -19.10 46.79
CA PRO A 114 1.01 -19.29 47.50
C PRO A 114 0.24 -17.97 47.65
N TRP A 115 -1.08 -18.00 47.54
CA TRP A 115 -1.91 -16.82 47.78
C TRP A 115 -1.86 -16.40 49.26
N THR A 116 -2.13 -15.12 49.51
CA THR A 116 -2.19 -14.57 50.87
C THR A 116 -3.63 -14.19 51.23
N PRO A 117 -4.25 -14.88 52.22
CA PRO A 117 -5.60 -14.57 52.71
C PRO A 117 -5.80 -13.11 53.09
N THR A 118 -7.01 -12.60 52.85
CA THR A 118 -7.41 -11.23 53.24
C THR A 118 -7.58 -11.10 54.75
N GLY A 119 -7.84 -12.22 55.45
CA GLY A 119 -8.21 -12.23 56.87
C GLY A 119 -9.69 -11.94 57.09
N VAL A 120 -10.48 -11.78 56.02
CA VAL A 120 -11.93 -11.61 56.05
C VAL A 120 -12.57 -12.91 55.58
N PRO A 121 -13.18 -13.73 56.48
CA PRO A 121 -13.67 -15.06 56.14
C PRO A 121 -14.58 -15.11 54.91
N ALA A 122 -15.53 -14.17 54.79
CA ALA A 122 -16.45 -14.12 53.65
C ALA A 122 -15.75 -13.87 52.29
N CYS A 123 -14.65 -13.10 52.28
CA CYS A 123 -13.86 -12.87 51.07
C CYS A 123 -12.98 -14.08 50.75
N ASP A 124 -12.35 -14.67 51.77
CA ASP A 124 -11.44 -15.80 51.62
C ASP A 124 -12.18 -17.10 51.27
N GLU A 125 -13.39 -17.31 51.78
CA GLU A 125 -14.23 -18.47 51.45
C GLU A 125 -14.82 -18.38 50.03
N SER A 126 -15.03 -17.17 49.51
CA SER A 126 -15.61 -16.97 48.18
C SER A 126 -14.59 -16.93 47.05
N ILE A 127 -13.28 -17.00 47.35
CA ILE A 127 -12.22 -16.87 46.33
C ILE A 127 -11.99 -18.17 45.55
N ASP A 128 -12.30 -19.32 46.14
CA ASP A 128 -12.13 -20.62 45.51
C ASP A 128 -13.51 -21.19 45.16
N ASP A 129 -13.87 -21.13 43.89
CA ASP A 129 -15.10 -21.72 43.35
C ASP A 129 -14.88 -23.15 42.82
N GLY A 130 -13.72 -23.75 43.09
CA GLY A 130 -13.29 -25.06 42.60
C GLY A 130 -12.78 -25.07 41.16
N TRP A 131 -13.06 -24.01 40.38
CA TRP A 131 -12.58 -23.84 39.00
C TRP A 131 -11.44 -22.82 38.90
N HIS A 132 -11.43 -21.83 39.80
CA HIS A 132 -10.50 -20.71 39.86
C HIS A 132 -9.81 -20.66 41.22
N PRO A 133 -8.97 -21.65 41.55
CA PRO A 133 -8.25 -21.67 42.83
C PRO A 133 -7.29 -20.47 42.96
N PRO A 134 -7.14 -19.89 44.17
CA PRO A 134 -6.33 -18.70 44.40
C PRO A 134 -4.81 -19.00 44.45
N TYR A 135 -4.02 -18.08 43.94
CA TYR A 135 -2.55 -18.07 44.03
C TYR A 135 -2.02 -16.63 44.02
N GLY A 136 -0.76 -16.46 44.40
CA GLY A 136 -0.05 -15.19 44.28
C GLY A 136 0.94 -15.21 43.12
N VAL A 137 1.32 -14.02 42.63
CA VAL A 137 2.35 -13.88 41.60
C VAL A 137 3.29 -12.75 41.97
N GLN A 138 4.59 -13.04 41.94
CA GLN A 138 5.66 -12.07 42.14
C GLN A 138 6.25 -11.66 40.80
N TYR A 139 6.42 -10.35 40.63
CA TYR A 139 7.02 -9.71 39.47
C TYR A 139 8.31 -9.00 39.90
N ARG A 140 9.42 -9.31 39.23
CA ARG A 140 10.68 -8.58 39.37
C ARG A 140 10.67 -7.42 38.38
N LEU A 141 10.71 -6.19 38.89
CA LEU A 141 10.55 -4.97 38.11
C LEU A 141 11.75 -4.06 38.31
N ARG A 142 12.29 -3.54 37.21
CA ARG A 142 13.38 -2.56 37.25
C ARG A 142 12.81 -1.16 37.02
N LEU A 143 13.09 -0.24 37.94
CA LEU A 143 12.55 1.12 37.95
C LEU A 143 13.51 2.10 37.27
N ASP A 144 13.69 1.94 35.96
CA ASP A 144 14.64 2.75 35.16
C ASP A 144 14.14 4.18 34.88
N GLY A 145 12.84 4.41 34.98
CA GLY A 145 12.21 5.69 34.66
C GLY A 145 11.32 6.21 35.78
N PRO A 146 10.88 7.49 35.68
CA PRO A 146 10.04 8.10 36.70
C PRO A 146 8.65 7.48 36.79
N ARG A 147 8.24 6.73 35.76
CA ARG A 147 6.98 6.01 35.71
C ARG A 147 7.16 4.69 34.96
N LEU A 148 6.58 3.63 35.51
CA LEU A 148 6.45 2.31 34.90
C LEU A 148 4.99 1.88 34.99
N TRP A 149 4.41 1.46 33.87
CA TRP A 149 3.10 0.82 33.83
C TRP A 149 3.26 -0.69 33.86
N LEU A 150 2.38 -1.36 34.59
CA LEU A 150 2.34 -2.82 34.69
C LEU A 150 0.90 -3.29 34.50
N ALA A 151 0.71 -4.30 33.66
CA ALA A 151 -0.60 -4.90 33.42
C ALA A 151 -0.52 -6.38 33.07
N SER A 152 -1.61 -7.11 33.31
CA SER A 152 -1.80 -8.49 32.84
C SER A 152 -3.27 -8.69 32.46
N PRO A 153 -3.62 -8.98 31.19
CA PRO A 153 -2.83 -8.76 29.99
C PRO A 153 -2.74 -7.26 29.64
N ALA A 154 -2.19 -6.92 28.48
CA ALA A 154 -2.17 -5.54 27.98
C ALA A 154 -3.58 -4.91 27.97
N PRO A 155 -3.77 -3.72 28.58
CA PRO A 155 -5.08 -3.09 28.64
C PRO A 155 -5.50 -2.54 27.28
N TYR A 156 -6.82 -2.46 27.07
CA TYR A 156 -7.44 -1.75 25.96
C TYR A 156 -8.39 -0.70 26.54
N THR A 157 -7.93 0.54 26.62
CA THR A 157 -8.70 1.62 27.27
C THR A 157 -9.73 2.23 26.32
N LEU A 158 -10.82 2.80 26.84
CA LEU A 158 -11.81 3.51 26.00
C LEU A 158 -11.22 4.76 25.33
N GLU A 159 -10.22 5.39 25.95
CA GLU A 159 -9.53 6.53 25.36
C GLU A 159 -8.70 6.11 24.15
N ARG A 160 -7.97 4.99 24.27
CA ARG A 160 -7.32 4.34 23.12
C ARG A 160 -8.35 4.01 22.05
N CYS A 161 -9.45 3.36 22.42
CA CYS A 161 -10.52 2.97 21.51
C CYS A 161 -11.01 4.18 20.70
N ARG A 162 -11.48 5.22 21.40
CA ARG A 162 -11.98 6.46 20.79
C ARG A 162 -10.95 7.12 19.88
N ARG A 163 -9.68 7.21 20.31
CA ARG A 163 -8.58 7.79 19.52
C ARG A 163 -8.35 6.97 18.24
N ARG A 164 -8.32 5.64 18.34
CA ARG A 164 -8.14 4.75 17.19
C ARG A 164 -9.31 4.83 16.22
N LEU A 165 -10.54 4.80 16.71
CA LEU A 165 -11.73 4.93 15.87
C LEU A 165 -11.76 6.25 15.11
N ARG A 166 -11.43 7.38 15.76
CA ARG A 166 -11.30 8.68 15.09
C ARG A 166 -10.23 8.64 14.00
N ALA A 167 -9.04 8.16 14.33
CA ALA A 167 -7.94 8.08 13.37
C ALA A 167 -8.25 7.16 12.17
N LEU A 168 -9.09 6.14 12.35
CA LEU A 168 -9.55 5.28 11.25
C LEU A 168 -10.64 5.96 10.41
N ALA A 169 -11.60 6.63 11.05
CA ALA A 169 -12.67 7.37 10.38
C ALA A 169 -12.14 8.55 9.54
N ASP A 170 -11.11 9.24 10.02
CA ASP A 170 -10.50 10.38 9.31
C ASP A 170 -9.82 9.97 7.99
N ARG A 171 -9.62 8.67 7.75
CA ARG A 171 -8.93 8.16 6.56
C ARG A 171 -9.86 7.89 5.38
N CYS A 172 -11.16 7.72 5.60
CA CYS A 172 -12.10 7.44 4.51
C CYS A 172 -13.56 7.70 4.88
N GLU A 173 -14.35 8.08 3.87
CA GLU A 173 -15.77 8.45 4.06
C GLU A 173 -16.69 7.25 4.31
N PHE A 174 -16.28 6.04 3.95
CA PHE A 174 -17.07 4.81 4.15
C PHE A 174 -16.93 4.23 5.56
N PHE A 175 -16.29 4.95 6.49
CA PHE A 175 -16.07 4.55 7.87
C PHE A 175 -16.71 5.58 8.80
N THR A 176 -17.87 5.27 9.36
CA THR A 176 -18.65 6.18 10.20
C THR A 176 -18.68 5.69 11.64
N VAL A 177 -18.25 6.52 12.58
CA VAL A 177 -18.36 6.24 14.01
C VAL A 177 -19.61 6.94 14.54
N ALA A 178 -20.48 6.18 15.21
CA ALA A 178 -21.68 6.70 15.84
C ALA A 178 -21.77 6.23 17.30
N GLU A 179 -22.52 6.97 18.09
CA GLU A 179 -22.97 6.53 19.40
C GLU A 179 -24.08 5.48 19.21
N LEU A 180 -23.94 4.31 19.84
CA LEU A 180 -24.95 3.27 19.83
C LEU A 180 -25.94 3.44 21.00
N GLY A 181 -25.44 3.85 22.16
CA GLY A 181 -26.24 4.18 23.34
C GLY A 181 -25.43 4.14 24.64
N PRO A 182 -26.07 4.50 25.77
CA PRO A 182 -25.40 4.56 27.06
C PRO A 182 -25.35 3.20 27.77
N SER A 183 -24.40 3.07 28.69
CA SER A 183 -24.38 2.12 29.82
C SER A 183 -24.92 2.81 31.09
N HIS A 184 -24.91 2.11 32.24
CA HIS A 184 -25.38 2.69 33.51
C HIS A 184 -24.54 3.91 33.94
N TYR A 185 -23.23 3.88 33.71
CA TYR A 185 -22.30 4.94 34.15
C TYR A 185 -21.74 5.81 33.02
N SER A 186 -22.24 5.65 31.79
CA SER A 186 -21.81 6.48 30.64
C SER A 186 -21.89 7.98 30.90
N GLY A 187 -22.89 8.44 31.66
CA GLY A 187 -23.04 9.84 32.05
C GLY A 187 -21.94 10.35 32.99
N ASP A 188 -21.37 9.46 33.81
CA ASP A 188 -20.36 9.81 34.81
C ASP A 188 -18.95 9.84 34.21
N HIS A 189 -18.60 8.83 33.42
CA HIS A 189 -17.27 8.72 32.82
C HIS A 189 -17.18 9.27 31.38
N GLY A 190 -18.31 9.61 30.76
CA GLY A 190 -18.35 10.25 29.44
C GLY A 190 -17.98 9.34 28.27
N PHE A 191 -18.16 8.02 28.39
CA PHE A 191 -17.90 7.05 27.32
C PHE A 191 -19.13 6.20 27.02
N PRO A 192 -19.95 6.54 26.02
CA PRO A 192 -21.04 5.67 25.58
C PRO A 192 -20.50 4.49 24.76
N LEU A 193 -21.36 3.51 24.50
CA LEU A 193 -21.07 2.45 23.53
C LEU A 193 -21.01 3.09 22.14
N GLN A 194 -19.97 2.74 21.37
CA GLN A 194 -19.79 3.23 20.00
C GLN A 194 -19.96 2.09 19.01
N VAL A 195 -20.60 2.40 17.88
CA VAL A 195 -20.66 1.51 16.72
C VAL A 195 -19.93 2.16 15.55
N VAL A 196 -19.16 1.34 14.84
CA VAL A 196 -18.53 1.72 13.59
C VAL A 196 -19.30 1.07 12.46
N LYS A 197 -19.87 1.88 11.57
CA LYS A 197 -20.40 1.42 10.29
C LYS A 197 -19.32 1.54 9.22
N VAL A 198 -18.93 0.42 8.62
CA VAL A 198 -18.01 0.39 7.48
C VAL A 198 -18.77 -0.10 6.25
N ALA A 199 -19.15 0.84 5.38
CA ALA A 199 -19.98 0.57 4.21
C ALA A 199 -19.86 1.70 3.18
N LYS A 200 -19.84 1.36 1.87
CA LYS A 200 -19.96 2.36 0.81
C LYS A 200 -21.35 3.02 0.83
N PRO A 201 -21.53 4.24 0.33
CA PRO A 201 -22.87 4.83 0.16
C PRO A 201 -23.82 3.91 -0.63
N GLY A 202 -25.13 3.97 -0.34
CA GLY A 202 -26.17 3.18 -1.01
C GLY A 202 -26.96 2.27 -0.07
N ASP A 203 -27.81 1.41 -0.65
CA ASP A 203 -28.71 0.53 0.08
C ASP A 203 -28.00 -0.75 0.58
N ASP A 204 -27.96 -0.92 1.91
CA ASP A 204 -27.41 -2.09 2.61
C ASP A 204 -28.27 -3.36 2.44
N GLY A 205 -29.50 -3.25 1.94
CA GLY A 205 -30.40 -4.38 1.69
C GLY A 205 -29.82 -5.40 0.69
N SER A 206 -29.03 -4.91 -0.27
CA SER A 206 -28.40 -5.73 -1.34
C SER A 206 -27.07 -6.38 -0.95
N ARG A 207 -26.48 -5.95 0.17
CA ARG A 207 -25.15 -6.37 0.65
C ARG A 207 -25.23 -7.40 1.77
N LEU A 208 -24.17 -8.18 1.90
CA LEU A 208 -23.96 -9.09 3.01
C LEU A 208 -23.57 -8.29 4.26
N ARG A 209 -24.55 -8.14 5.16
CA ARG A 209 -24.40 -7.46 6.44
C ARG A 209 -23.70 -8.34 7.47
N VAL A 210 -22.69 -7.80 8.16
CA VAL A 210 -21.94 -8.48 9.22
C VAL A 210 -21.92 -7.58 10.45
N VAL A 211 -22.27 -8.14 11.62
CA VAL A 211 -22.16 -7.45 12.90
C VAL A 211 -21.04 -8.11 13.71
N VAL A 212 -20.10 -7.31 14.17
CA VAL A 212 -18.97 -7.76 15.02
C VAL A 212 -19.05 -7.03 16.34
N ILE A 213 -18.91 -7.75 17.45
CA ILE A 213 -18.78 -7.15 18.78
C ILE A 213 -17.56 -7.70 19.50
N ALA A 214 -17.03 -6.93 20.45
CA ALA A 214 -15.96 -7.36 21.35
C ALA A 214 -16.12 -6.74 22.74
N GLY A 215 -15.49 -7.35 23.74
CA GLY A 215 -15.34 -6.74 25.05
C GLY A 215 -16.60 -6.75 25.92
N GLU A 216 -17.44 -7.78 25.80
CA GLU A 216 -18.52 -8.04 26.77
C GLU A 216 -17.95 -8.35 28.17
N HIS A 217 -16.82 -9.05 28.18
CA HIS A 217 -15.98 -9.21 29.35
C HIS A 217 -14.83 -8.18 29.28
N PRO A 218 -14.75 -7.25 30.24
CA PRO A 218 -13.89 -6.07 30.12
C PRO A 218 -12.39 -6.35 30.28
N ALA A 219 -12.00 -7.48 30.86
CA ALA A 219 -10.59 -7.91 30.86
C ALA A 219 -10.17 -8.60 29.56
N GLU A 220 -11.10 -8.86 28.65
CA GLU A 220 -10.82 -9.62 27.43
C GLU A 220 -10.26 -8.75 26.30
N SER A 221 -9.12 -8.09 26.59
CA SER A 221 -8.52 -7.09 25.69
C SER A 221 -8.06 -7.69 24.36
N ALA A 222 -7.65 -8.96 24.30
CA ALA A 222 -7.28 -9.61 23.03
C ALA A 222 -8.41 -9.60 21.99
N GLY A 223 -9.67 -9.82 22.39
CA GLY A 223 -10.84 -9.68 21.52
C GLY A 223 -11.05 -8.25 21.04
N MET A 224 -10.79 -7.26 21.89
CA MET A 224 -10.89 -5.84 21.53
C MET A 224 -9.78 -5.41 20.57
N TYR A 225 -8.54 -5.86 20.79
CA TYR A 225 -7.43 -5.68 19.85
C TYR A 225 -7.68 -6.41 18.53
N ALA A 226 -8.27 -7.61 18.56
CA ALA A 226 -8.68 -8.30 17.33
C ALA A 226 -9.75 -7.50 16.58
N CYS A 227 -10.68 -6.86 17.29
CA CYS A 227 -11.63 -5.94 16.68
C CYS A 227 -10.96 -4.74 16.00
N GLU A 228 -9.94 -4.14 16.64
CA GLU A 228 -9.11 -3.08 16.05
C GLU A 228 -8.42 -3.55 14.76
N GLY A 229 -7.79 -4.73 14.77
CA GLY A 229 -7.14 -5.30 13.59
C GLY A 229 -8.12 -5.63 12.46
N LEU A 230 -9.35 -6.05 12.78
CA LEU A 230 -10.42 -6.25 11.80
C LEU A 230 -10.80 -4.94 11.12
N LEU A 231 -10.95 -3.85 11.88
CA LEU A 231 -11.24 -2.53 11.34
C LEU A 231 -10.09 -2.01 10.45
N GLU A 232 -8.84 -2.23 10.86
CA GLU A 232 -7.65 -1.91 10.05
C GLU A 232 -7.65 -2.69 8.71
N GLU A 233 -8.04 -3.97 8.72
CA GLU A 233 -8.11 -4.79 7.50
C GLU A 233 -9.25 -4.35 6.57
N LEU A 234 -10.40 -3.93 7.10
CA LEU A 234 -11.50 -3.39 6.30
C LEU A 234 -11.09 -2.15 5.50
N LEU A 235 -10.20 -1.31 6.05
CA LEU A 235 -9.63 -0.18 5.31
C LEU A 235 -8.72 -0.64 4.17
N ARG A 236 -7.96 -1.73 4.36
CA ARG A 236 -7.08 -2.30 3.33
C ARG A 236 -7.86 -3.01 2.23
N THR A 237 -9.04 -3.52 2.56
CA THR A 237 -9.86 -4.39 1.69
C THR A 237 -11.20 -3.75 1.34
N HIS A 238 -11.22 -2.42 1.21
CA HIS A 238 -12.43 -1.62 1.00
C HIS A 238 -13.26 -2.00 -0.25
N ASP A 239 -12.68 -2.70 -1.23
CA ASP A 239 -13.43 -3.27 -2.36
C ASP A 239 -14.47 -4.31 -1.93
N LEU A 240 -14.22 -5.02 -0.82
CA LEU A 240 -15.21 -5.93 -0.25
C LEU A 240 -16.51 -5.20 0.10
N LEU A 241 -16.46 -3.89 0.37
CA LEU A 241 -17.63 -3.08 0.74
C LEU A 241 -18.61 -2.88 -0.43
N ALA A 242 -18.27 -3.33 -1.65
CA ALA A 242 -19.24 -3.48 -2.73
C ALA A 242 -20.29 -4.56 -2.42
N ASP A 243 -19.85 -5.65 -1.78
CA ASP A 243 -20.68 -6.81 -1.46
C ASP A 243 -21.07 -6.87 0.02
N PHE A 244 -20.39 -6.12 0.90
CA PHE A 244 -20.52 -6.23 2.35
C PHE A 244 -20.78 -4.88 3.02
N SER A 245 -21.48 -4.91 4.15
CA SER A 245 -21.58 -3.79 5.08
C SER A 245 -21.31 -4.31 6.49
N PHE A 246 -20.49 -3.59 7.26
CA PHE A 246 -20.07 -4.01 8.59
C PHE A 246 -20.56 -3.03 9.66
N TRP A 247 -21.02 -3.58 10.78
CA TRP A 247 -21.30 -2.84 12.01
C TRP A 247 -20.45 -3.44 13.11
N VAL A 248 -19.57 -2.65 13.68
CA VAL A 248 -18.55 -3.12 14.61
C VAL A 248 -18.67 -2.36 15.93
N VAL A 249 -18.88 -3.07 17.03
CA VAL A 249 -18.89 -2.53 18.40
C VAL A 249 -17.62 -3.00 19.11
N PRO A 250 -16.55 -2.19 19.13
CA PRO A 250 -15.22 -2.63 19.57
C PRO A 250 -15.10 -2.84 21.08
N MET A 251 -16.02 -2.27 21.86
CA MET A 251 -16.12 -2.50 23.29
C MET A 251 -17.57 -2.38 23.74
N VAL A 252 -18.14 -3.49 24.22
CA VAL A 252 -19.50 -3.53 24.75
C VAL A 252 -19.55 -3.06 26.20
N ASN A 253 -18.70 -3.62 27.07
CA ASN A 253 -18.74 -3.36 28.50
C ASN A 253 -17.88 -2.16 28.87
N VAL A 254 -18.34 -0.97 28.48
CA VAL A 254 -17.61 0.28 28.73
C VAL A 254 -17.46 0.54 30.24
N ASP A 255 -18.50 0.31 31.05
CA ASP A 255 -18.44 0.49 32.51
C ASP A 255 -17.40 -0.44 33.14
N GLY A 256 -17.52 -1.74 32.87
CA GLY A 256 -16.62 -2.74 33.42
C GLY A 256 -15.17 -2.49 33.00
N ALA A 257 -14.94 -2.01 31.77
CA ALA A 257 -13.62 -1.65 31.29
C ALA A 257 -13.05 -0.50 32.12
N VAL A 258 -13.84 0.53 32.38
CA VAL A 258 -13.37 1.68 33.15
C VAL A 258 -13.07 1.31 34.61
N TYR A 259 -13.99 0.60 35.25
CA TYR A 259 -13.90 0.26 36.68
C TYR A 259 -13.01 -0.94 36.98
N GLY A 260 -12.10 -1.33 36.07
CA GLY A 260 -11.11 -2.37 36.36
C GLY A 260 -11.69 -3.78 36.45
N ARG A 261 -12.94 -4.02 36.00
CA ARG A 261 -13.61 -5.32 36.13
C ARG A 261 -13.01 -6.39 35.24
N THR A 262 -13.24 -7.63 35.64
CA THR A 262 -12.72 -8.81 34.95
C THR A 262 -13.73 -9.38 33.95
N TYR A 263 -14.91 -9.77 34.45
CA TYR A 263 -15.86 -10.59 33.69
C TYR A 263 -17.29 -10.05 33.69
N HIS A 264 -17.63 -9.16 34.62
CA HIS A 264 -18.96 -8.60 34.80
C HIS A 264 -18.94 -7.12 34.45
N ASN A 265 -20.11 -6.54 34.12
CA ASN A 265 -20.28 -5.09 34.16
C ASN A 265 -20.30 -4.62 35.63
N VAL A 266 -20.85 -3.44 35.87
CA VAL A 266 -20.83 -2.79 37.18
C VAL A 266 -22.25 -2.75 37.76
N ASP A 267 -22.36 -2.96 39.07
CA ASP A 267 -23.66 -2.85 39.73
C ASP A 267 -24.20 -1.41 39.58
N PRO A 268 -25.46 -1.22 39.16
CA PRO A 268 -26.01 0.10 38.86
C PRO A 268 -26.20 1.00 40.08
N CYS A 269 -26.13 0.45 41.30
CA CYS A 269 -26.26 1.20 42.56
C CYS A 269 -24.92 1.35 43.30
N ASP A 270 -23.96 0.46 43.05
CA ASP A 270 -22.64 0.49 43.67
C ASP A 270 -21.52 0.19 42.65
N PRO A 271 -20.76 1.21 42.19
CA PRO A 271 -19.69 0.99 41.25
C PRO A 271 -18.55 0.12 41.82
N GLY A 272 -18.49 -0.06 43.14
CA GLY A 272 -17.59 -0.94 43.88
C GLY A 272 -17.97 -2.43 43.84
N SER A 273 -19.20 -2.76 43.44
CA SER A 273 -19.69 -4.15 43.34
C SER A 273 -19.76 -4.67 41.89
N PRO A 274 -19.53 -5.97 41.66
CA PRO A 274 -19.70 -6.58 40.34
C PRO A 274 -21.19 -6.62 39.93
N GLY A 275 -21.48 -6.31 38.68
CA GLY A 275 -22.82 -6.40 38.11
C GLY A 275 -23.08 -7.73 37.39
N VAL A 276 -23.80 -7.67 36.28
CA VAL A 276 -24.22 -8.79 35.45
C VAL A 276 -23.13 -9.20 34.45
N ASN A 277 -23.07 -10.49 34.14
CA ASN A 277 -22.32 -10.98 32.98
C ASN A 277 -23.12 -10.71 31.70
N LEU A 278 -22.66 -9.77 30.87
CA LEU A 278 -23.34 -9.37 29.64
C LEU A 278 -23.52 -10.53 28.63
N ASN A 279 -22.59 -11.48 28.59
CA ASN A 279 -22.68 -12.69 27.75
C ASN A 279 -23.56 -13.80 28.38
N ARG A 280 -24.33 -13.48 29.43
CA ARG A 280 -25.44 -14.31 29.94
C ARG A 280 -26.78 -13.57 29.92
N ASP A 281 -26.78 -12.30 29.53
CA ASP A 281 -27.98 -11.46 29.52
C ASP A 281 -28.66 -11.38 28.14
N TRP A 282 -28.15 -12.03 27.08
CA TRP A 282 -28.77 -12.01 25.75
C TRP A 282 -30.14 -12.69 25.64
N GLY A 283 -30.61 -13.37 26.68
CA GLY A 283 -31.99 -13.88 26.71
C GLY A 283 -32.96 -12.86 27.30
N GLY A 284 -32.52 -12.14 28.34
CA GLY A 284 -33.34 -11.22 29.13
C GLY A 284 -33.21 -9.77 28.69
N HIS A 285 -32.05 -9.37 28.15
CA HIS A 285 -31.68 -8.01 27.76
C HIS A 285 -31.98 -7.00 28.88
N THR A 286 -31.62 -7.38 30.11
CA THR A 286 -31.88 -6.56 31.30
C THR A 286 -30.90 -5.39 31.42
N GLN A 287 -29.72 -5.51 30.82
CA GLN A 287 -28.68 -4.48 30.83
C GLN A 287 -28.81 -3.53 29.64
N PRO A 288 -28.54 -2.22 29.80
CA PRO A 288 -28.65 -1.24 28.73
C PRO A 288 -27.75 -1.56 27.54
N GLU A 289 -26.55 -2.12 27.79
CA GLU A 289 -25.62 -2.56 26.74
C GLU A 289 -26.24 -3.66 25.87
N ASN A 290 -26.86 -4.67 26.49
CA ASN A 290 -27.54 -5.75 25.77
C ASN A 290 -28.79 -5.26 25.03
N GLN A 291 -29.53 -4.29 25.57
CA GLN A 291 -30.72 -3.71 24.92
C GLN A 291 -30.36 -3.01 23.61
N VAL A 292 -29.33 -2.14 23.61
CA VAL A 292 -28.93 -1.41 22.40
C VAL A 292 -28.31 -2.32 21.35
N LEU A 293 -27.57 -3.35 21.77
CA LEU A 293 -27.06 -4.38 20.87
C LEU A 293 -28.19 -5.22 20.24
N TRP A 294 -29.20 -5.57 21.04
CA TRP A 294 -30.35 -6.32 20.52
C TRP A 294 -31.12 -5.50 19.48
N GLN A 295 -31.33 -4.21 19.75
CA GLN A 295 -31.95 -3.30 18.79
C GLN A 295 -31.11 -3.20 17.50
N LEU A 296 -29.79 -3.04 17.61
CA LEU A 296 -28.89 -3.04 16.44
C LEU A 296 -29.06 -4.30 15.58
N LEU A 297 -29.16 -5.47 16.20
CA LEU A 297 -29.35 -6.73 15.47
C LEU A 297 -30.74 -6.84 14.82
N GLN A 298 -31.78 -6.32 15.48
CA GLN A 298 -33.13 -6.24 14.91
C GLN A 298 -33.17 -5.33 13.68
N ASP A 299 -32.44 -4.20 13.73
CA ASP A 299 -32.39 -3.22 12.64
C ASP A 299 -31.53 -3.71 11.47
N VAL A 300 -30.36 -4.29 11.76
CA VAL A 300 -29.40 -4.71 10.73
C VAL A 300 -29.76 -6.06 10.11
N ARG A 301 -30.33 -7.00 10.87
CA ARG A 301 -30.55 -8.40 10.44
C ARG A 301 -29.34 -8.98 9.69
N PRO A 302 -28.20 -9.17 10.38
CA PRO A 302 -26.96 -9.55 9.74
C PRO A 302 -26.99 -10.99 9.20
N HIS A 303 -26.28 -11.23 8.11
CA HIS A 303 -26.01 -12.58 7.63
C HIS A 303 -25.03 -13.30 8.56
N CYS A 304 -24.11 -12.56 9.18
CA CYS A 304 -23.20 -13.09 10.19
C CYS A 304 -23.09 -12.16 11.41
N PHE A 305 -23.31 -12.73 12.59
CA PHE A 305 -22.96 -12.14 13.87
C PHE A 305 -21.69 -12.80 14.40
N LEU A 306 -20.68 -12.01 14.74
CA LEU A 306 -19.41 -12.44 15.29
C LEU A 306 -19.18 -11.78 16.65
N ASN A 307 -19.03 -12.59 17.69
CA ASN A 307 -18.72 -12.16 19.03
C ASN A 307 -17.28 -12.56 19.39
N LEU A 308 -16.40 -11.59 19.59
CA LEU A 308 -14.98 -11.81 19.87
C LEU A 308 -14.73 -11.84 21.39
N HIS A 309 -14.22 -12.98 21.86
CA HIS A 309 -13.85 -13.25 23.26
C HIS A 309 -12.38 -13.68 23.35
N ASN A 310 -11.93 -14.00 24.57
CA ASN A 310 -10.60 -14.49 24.86
C ASN A 310 -10.58 -15.96 25.29
N GLY A 311 -10.04 -16.80 24.42
CA GLY A 311 -9.71 -18.20 24.65
C GLY A 311 -8.60 -18.34 25.67
N ARG A 312 -9.03 -18.35 26.92
CA ARG A 312 -8.13 -18.40 28.07
C ARG A 312 -7.56 -19.79 28.26
N HIS A 313 -6.25 -19.87 28.50
CA HIS A 313 -5.52 -21.15 28.66
C HIS A 313 -5.56 -22.06 27.42
N ARG A 314 -5.91 -21.51 26.26
CA ARG A 314 -5.93 -22.26 25.03
C ARG A 314 -4.63 -22.11 24.28
N ARG A 315 -4.25 -23.17 23.58
CA ARG A 315 -3.14 -23.16 22.61
C ARG A 315 -3.65 -23.07 21.17
N GLU A 316 -4.94 -23.24 20.98
CA GLU A 316 -5.65 -23.29 19.71
C GLU A 316 -6.92 -22.46 19.81
N PHE A 317 -7.33 -21.82 18.72
CA PHE A 317 -8.55 -21.04 18.69
C PHE A 317 -9.77 -21.94 18.92
N GLU A 318 -10.83 -21.38 19.49
CA GLU A 318 -12.12 -22.06 19.68
C GLU A 318 -13.24 -21.23 19.05
N VAL A 319 -14.27 -21.92 18.56
CA VAL A 319 -15.47 -21.30 18.02
C VAL A 319 -16.67 -21.99 18.62
N TYR A 320 -17.59 -21.19 19.17
CA TYR A 320 -18.90 -21.65 19.63
C TYR A 320 -20.00 -21.17 18.71
N SER A 321 -20.91 -22.08 18.33
CA SER A 321 -22.07 -21.79 17.48
C SER A 321 -23.21 -22.73 17.83
N LEU A 322 -24.42 -22.49 17.34
CA LEU A 322 -25.40 -23.57 17.18
C LEU A 322 -25.11 -24.38 15.90
N PRO A 323 -25.54 -25.65 15.81
CA PRO A 323 -25.45 -26.42 14.57
C PRO A 323 -26.10 -25.67 13.41
N HIS A 324 -25.40 -25.57 12.28
CA HIS A 324 -25.90 -24.90 11.08
C HIS A 324 -25.33 -25.56 9.81
N PRO A 325 -26.10 -25.69 8.71
CA PRO A 325 -25.62 -26.32 7.47
C PRO A 325 -24.35 -25.67 6.91
N ASN A 326 -24.21 -24.35 7.05
CA ASN A 326 -23.06 -23.61 6.53
C ASN A 326 -21.86 -23.58 7.50
N LEU A 327 -21.99 -24.09 8.72
CA LEU A 327 -20.93 -23.97 9.73
C LEU A 327 -19.61 -24.65 9.30
N ALA A 328 -19.70 -25.78 8.60
CA ALA A 328 -18.53 -26.45 8.06
C ALA A 328 -17.73 -25.56 7.08
N VAL A 329 -18.43 -24.71 6.30
CA VAL A 329 -17.82 -23.76 5.37
C VAL A 329 -17.09 -22.66 6.15
N PHE A 330 -17.70 -22.10 7.18
CA PHE A 330 -17.08 -21.12 8.06
C PHE A 330 -15.83 -21.67 8.75
N MET A 331 -15.92 -22.87 9.33
CA MET A 331 -14.79 -23.52 9.99
C MET A 331 -13.64 -23.83 9.02
N ARG A 332 -13.94 -24.21 7.78
CA ARG A 332 -12.93 -24.42 6.73
C ARG A 332 -12.19 -23.12 6.43
N HIS A 333 -12.91 -22.02 6.21
CA HIS A 333 -12.31 -20.73 5.89
C HIS A 333 -11.52 -20.14 7.05
N LEU A 334 -12.04 -20.22 8.28
CA LEU A 334 -11.31 -19.78 9.46
C LEU A 334 -10.00 -20.56 9.61
N ARG A 335 -10.01 -21.89 9.46
CA ARG A 335 -8.77 -22.70 9.49
C ARG A 335 -7.78 -22.34 8.40
N ALA A 336 -8.25 -21.96 7.22
CA ALA A 336 -7.37 -21.60 6.10
C ALA A 336 -6.66 -20.25 6.32
N HIS A 337 -7.24 -19.34 7.10
CA HIS A 337 -6.72 -17.99 7.28
C HIS A 337 -6.07 -17.74 8.64
N LEU A 338 -6.40 -18.54 9.66
CA LEU A 338 -5.84 -18.37 11.00
C LEU A 338 -4.39 -18.87 11.06
N PRO A 339 -3.49 -18.12 11.72
CA PRO A 339 -2.06 -18.43 11.74
C PRO A 339 -1.68 -19.49 12.78
N LEU A 340 -2.65 -19.96 13.58
CA LEU A 340 -2.51 -21.02 14.56
C LEU A 340 -3.73 -21.96 14.45
N PRO A 341 -3.63 -23.20 14.93
CA PRO A 341 -4.71 -24.17 14.79
C PRO A 341 -6.02 -23.69 15.42
N LEU A 342 -7.13 -24.04 14.78
CA LEU A 342 -8.50 -23.84 15.25
C LEU A 342 -9.12 -25.22 15.49
N GLN A 343 -9.57 -25.44 16.72
CA GLN A 343 -10.21 -26.68 17.15
C GLN A 343 -11.46 -27.01 16.32
N HIS A 344 -12.03 -28.20 16.55
CA HIS A 344 -13.41 -28.42 16.14
C HIS A 344 -14.33 -27.42 16.84
N TRP A 345 -15.39 -26.98 16.15
CA TRP A 345 -16.35 -26.05 16.75
C TRP A 345 -17.06 -26.74 17.92
N GLN A 346 -17.43 -25.96 18.93
CA GLN A 346 -18.15 -26.44 20.09
C GLN A 346 -19.60 -25.93 20.10
N PRO A 347 -20.58 -26.71 20.57
CA PRO A 347 -21.95 -26.25 20.67
C PRO A 347 -22.10 -25.16 21.72
N ALA A 348 -22.75 -24.05 21.36
CA ALA A 348 -23.12 -22.97 22.27
C ALA A 348 -24.28 -23.41 23.18
N GLN A 349 -23.96 -24.21 24.21
CA GLN A 349 -24.96 -24.84 25.09
C GLN A 349 -25.42 -23.94 26.24
N SER A 350 -24.60 -22.95 26.64
CA SER A 350 -24.87 -22.08 27.78
C SER A 350 -26.04 -21.13 27.52
N GLU A 351 -26.98 -21.05 28.47
CA GLU A 351 -28.11 -20.13 28.34
C GLU A 351 -27.68 -18.66 28.43
N GLY A 352 -28.31 -17.80 27.61
CA GLY A 352 -28.03 -16.37 27.61
C GLY A 352 -26.75 -15.97 26.86
N MET A 353 -26.04 -16.92 26.23
CA MET A 353 -24.88 -16.64 25.39
C MET A 353 -25.28 -15.98 24.06
N GLY A 354 -24.59 -14.92 23.66
CA GLY A 354 -25.00 -14.11 22.51
C GLY A 354 -25.18 -14.89 21.21
N CYS A 355 -24.19 -15.71 20.81
CA CYS A 355 -24.31 -16.48 19.58
C CYS A 355 -25.45 -17.53 19.60
N ARG A 356 -25.84 -18.02 20.78
CA ARG A 356 -26.98 -18.94 20.96
C ARG A 356 -28.31 -18.18 20.81
N GLU A 357 -28.49 -17.12 21.59
CA GLU A 357 -29.78 -16.42 21.65
C GLU A 357 -30.07 -15.63 20.37
N VAL A 358 -29.06 -14.99 19.76
CA VAL A 358 -29.18 -14.33 18.45
C VAL A 358 -29.64 -15.30 17.36
N ARG A 359 -29.12 -16.54 17.39
CA ARG A 359 -29.52 -17.56 16.41
C ARG A 359 -30.91 -18.12 16.69
N LYS A 360 -31.26 -18.39 17.95
CA LYS A 360 -32.60 -18.83 18.36
C LYS A 360 -33.69 -17.83 18.00
N ALA A 361 -33.39 -16.53 18.13
CA ALA A 361 -34.30 -15.46 17.76
C ALA A 361 -34.31 -15.13 16.26
N GLU A 362 -33.56 -15.89 15.44
CA GLU A 362 -33.44 -15.70 13.98
C GLU A 362 -33.04 -14.27 13.59
N LEU A 363 -32.22 -13.62 14.42
CA LEU A 363 -31.70 -12.28 14.13
C LEU A 363 -30.51 -12.32 13.17
N ALA A 364 -29.75 -13.42 13.17
CA ALA A 364 -28.68 -13.68 12.22
C ALA A 364 -28.78 -15.09 11.61
N GLU A 365 -28.33 -15.21 10.36
CA GLU A 365 -28.27 -16.51 9.67
C GLU A 365 -27.12 -17.38 10.21
N MET A 366 -25.96 -16.77 10.47
CA MET A 366 -24.83 -17.37 11.17
C MET A 366 -24.49 -16.55 12.41
N ALA A 367 -24.24 -17.20 13.54
CA ALA A 367 -23.84 -16.54 14.78
C ALA A 367 -22.70 -17.32 15.45
N LEU A 368 -21.55 -16.67 15.62
CA LEU A 368 -20.32 -17.29 16.11
C LEU A 368 -19.81 -16.52 17.34
N CYS A 369 -19.38 -17.26 18.36
CA CYS A 369 -18.45 -16.75 19.36
C CYS A 369 -17.06 -17.26 19.00
N PHE A 370 -16.09 -16.36 18.83
CA PHE A 370 -14.72 -16.68 18.48
C PHE A 370 -13.81 -16.32 19.64
N GLU A 371 -13.10 -17.33 20.15
CA GLU A 371 -12.17 -17.20 21.25
C GLU A 371 -10.76 -16.96 20.72
N THR A 372 -10.23 -15.75 20.94
CA THR A 372 -8.85 -15.37 20.57
C THR A 372 -7.82 -16.03 21.51
N LEU A 373 -6.52 -15.92 21.22
CA LEU A 373 -5.48 -16.51 22.08
C LEU A 373 -4.76 -15.43 22.89
N VAL A 374 -4.98 -15.41 24.20
CA VAL A 374 -4.34 -14.42 25.10
C VAL A 374 -2.88 -14.77 25.38
N LEU A 375 -2.59 -16.05 25.62
CA LEU A 375 -1.29 -16.50 26.15
C LEU A 375 -0.33 -17.00 25.07
N ARG A 376 -0.76 -16.97 23.80
CA ARG A 376 0.05 -17.44 22.67
C ARG A 376 0.09 -16.38 21.59
N LYS A 377 1.30 -15.85 21.33
CA LYS A 377 1.53 -14.97 20.19
C LYS A 377 1.46 -15.75 18.88
N VAL A 378 0.91 -15.09 17.86
CA VAL A 378 1.01 -15.50 16.47
C VAL A 378 2.49 -15.48 16.05
N PRO A 379 2.97 -16.46 15.27
CA PRO A 379 4.34 -16.46 14.78
C PRO A 379 4.72 -15.15 14.08
N GLY A 380 5.89 -14.61 14.39
CA GLY A 380 6.39 -13.35 13.83
C GLY A 380 5.95 -12.07 14.57
N CYS A 381 5.05 -12.15 15.56
CA CYS A 381 4.67 -10.99 16.37
C CYS A 381 5.62 -10.83 17.57
N THR A 382 6.10 -9.61 17.78
CA THR A 382 7.01 -9.26 18.87
C THR A 382 6.27 -9.04 20.19
N THR A 383 5.04 -8.52 20.12
CA THR A 383 4.21 -8.19 21.30
C THR A 383 2.83 -8.86 21.24
N PHE A 384 2.19 -9.03 22.39
CA PHE A 384 0.82 -9.55 22.47
C PHE A 384 -0.23 -8.67 21.75
N PRO A 385 -0.27 -7.33 21.92
CA PRO A 385 -1.21 -6.48 21.18
C PRO A 385 -1.08 -6.57 19.65
N GLU A 386 0.14 -6.69 19.13
CA GLU A 386 0.39 -6.94 17.70
C GLU A 386 -0.22 -8.27 17.26
N SER A 387 0.04 -9.34 18.02
CA SER A 387 -0.51 -10.66 17.77
C SER A 387 -2.04 -10.65 17.74
N TYR A 388 -2.69 -10.01 18.71
CA TYR A 388 -4.15 -9.94 18.80
C TYR A 388 -4.77 -9.23 17.59
N ARG A 389 -4.20 -8.10 17.16
CA ARG A 389 -4.65 -7.39 15.94
C ARG A 389 -4.53 -8.28 14.69
N ARG A 390 -3.41 -9.00 14.53
CA ARG A 390 -3.21 -9.92 13.40
C ARG A 390 -4.27 -11.02 13.36
N VAL A 391 -4.67 -11.56 14.51
CA VAL A 391 -5.78 -12.53 14.58
C VAL A 391 -7.07 -11.93 14.03
N GLY A 392 -7.40 -10.69 14.41
CA GLY A 392 -8.55 -9.95 13.90
C GLY A 392 -8.61 -9.86 12.37
N MET A 393 -7.49 -9.51 11.74
CA MET A 393 -7.36 -9.45 10.27
C MET A 393 -7.64 -10.82 9.63
N CYS A 394 -7.07 -11.90 10.19
CA CYS A 394 -7.28 -13.26 9.72
C CYS A 394 -8.73 -13.74 9.88
N VAL A 395 -9.36 -13.43 11.01
CA VAL A 395 -10.77 -13.77 11.27
C VAL A 395 -11.67 -13.11 10.25
N LEU A 396 -11.47 -11.82 9.95
CA LEU A 396 -12.25 -11.12 8.93
C LEU A 396 -12.21 -11.83 7.58
N ARG A 397 -11.00 -12.18 7.11
CA ARG A 397 -10.84 -12.89 5.83
C ARG A 397 -11.54 -14.24 5.83
N GLY A 398 -11.48 -14.98 6.95
CA GLY A 398 -12.20 -16.23 7.11
C GLY A 398 -13.72 -16.06 7.05
N ILE A 399 -14.28 -15.06 7.72
CA ILE A 399 -15.72 -14.77 7.70
C ILE A 399 -16.17 -14.33 6.30
N VAL A 400 -15.44 -13.42 5.67
CA VAL A 400 -15.75 -12.94 4.30
C VAL A 400 -15.67 -14.09 3.30
N GLY A 401 -14.61 -14.90 3.35
CA GLY A 401 -14.45 -16.07 2.47
C GLY A 401 -15.61 -17.06 2.61
N ALA A 402 -16.03 -17.33 3.85
CA ALA A 402 -17.16 -18.21 4.11
C ALA A 402 -18.49 -17.65 3.59
N LEU A 403 -18.75 -16.37 3.83
CA LEU A 403 -19.96 -15.70 3.34
C LEU A 403 -19.99 -15.65 1.81
N ARG A 404 -18.86 -15.41 1.16
CA ARG A 404 -18.79 -15.45 -0.31
C ARG A 404 -19.13 -16.85 -0.85
N ASP A 405 -18.62 -17.92 -0.25
CA ASP A 405 -18.98 -19.30 -0.63
C ASP A 405 -20.49 -19.56 -0.45
N VAL A 406 -21.01 -19.25 0.74
CA VAL A 406 -22.40 -19.53 1.13
C VAL A 406 -23.39 -18.82 0.21
N TYR A 407 -23.14 -17.54 -0.09
CA TYR A 407 -24.01 -16.71 -0.92
C TYR A 407 -23.55 -16.62 -2.38
N ARG A 408 -22.61 -17.50 -2.80
CA ARG A 408 -22.10 -17.60 -4.17
C ARG A 408 -21.62 -16.27 -4.75
N ARG A 409 -20.97 -15.44 -3.93
CA ARG A 409 -20.35 -14.20 -4.37
C ARG A 409 -18.96 -14.50 -4.94
N PRO A 410 -18.51 -13.77 -5.98
CA PRO A 410 -17.18 -13.98 -6.54
C PRO A 410 -16.11 -13.80 -5.47
N HIS A 411 -15.08 -14.65 -5.40
CA HIS A 411 -13.93 -14.34 -4.55
C HIS A 411 -13.17 -13.16 -5.14
N MET A 412 -13.00 -12.10 -4.35
CA MET A 412 -11.88 -11.20 -4.59
C MET A 412 -10.59 -11.97 -4.35
N LYS A 413 -9.57 -11.80 -5.20
CA LYS A 413 -8.23 -12.26 -4.87
C LYS A 413 -7.86 -11.57 -3.56
N PRO A 414 -7.67 -12.28 -2.45
CA PRO A 414 -7.23 -11.61 -1.23
C PRO A 414 -5.91 -10.92 -1.54
N ALA A 415 -5.82 -9.62 -1.24
CA ALA A 415 -4.54 -9.08 -0.79
C ALA A 415 -4.25 -9.83 0.52
N VAL A 416 -3.64 -11.01 0.40
CA VAL A 416 -3.01 -11.67 1.53
C VAL A 416 -1.82 -10.75 1.82
N PRO A 417 -1.68 -10.17 3.03
CA PRO A 417 -0.37 -10.00 3.61
C PRO A 417 0.20 -11.42 3.77
N SER A 418 0.81 -11.95 2.72
CA SER A 418 1.70 -13.10 2.77
C SER A 418 2.66 -12.95 3.95
N THR A 419 2.41 -13.80 4.93
CA THR A 419 3.34 -14.18 5.98
C THR A 419 4.48 -15.01 5.40
N SER A 420 5.24 -14.54 4.40
CA SER A 420 6.52 -15.18 4.14
C SER A 420 7.49 -14.80 5.26
N THR A 421 7.33 -15.50 6.39
CA THR A 421 8.38 -15.73 7.39
C THR A 421 9.44 -16.70 6.86
N GLN A 422 9.19 -17.32 5.70
CA GLN A 422 10.13 -18.20 5.07
C GLN A 422 11.29 -17.37 4.54
N SER A 423 12.42 -17.52 5.24
CA SER A 423 13.69 -16.98 4.79
C SER A 423 13.99 -17.50 3.38
N LEU A 424 14.59 -16.65 2.56
CA LEU A 424 15.04 -17.02 1.22
C LEU A 424 16.54 -17.13 1.21
N ARG A 425 17.05 -18.12 0.48
CA ARG A 425 18.47 -18.27 0.14
C ARG A 425 18.64 -18.03 -1.34
N LEU A 426 19.57 -17.15 -1.66
CA LEU A 426 19.95 -16.73 -2.99
C LEU A 426 21.44 -17.01 -3.16
N ARG A 427 21.87 -17.45 -4.33
CA ARG A 427 23.31 -17.48 -4.65
C ARG A 427 23.69 -16.13 -5.24
N SER A 428 24.68 -15.46 -4.67
CA SER A 428 25.11 -14.13 -5.16
C SER A 428 25.47 -14.16 -6.65
N SER A 429 26.14 -15.22 -7.11
CA SER A 429 26.52 -15.45 -8.50
C SER A 429 25.36 -15.41 -9.49
N ASP A 430 24.13 -15.68 -9.03
CA ASP A 430 22.95 -15.74 -9.89
C ASP A 430 22.32 -14.33 -10.07
N PHE A 431 22.69 -13.32 -9.25
CA PHE A 431 21.98 -12.02 -9.19
C PHE A 431 22.88 -10.77 -9.20
N VAL A 432 24.20 -10.95 -9.16
CA VAL A 432 25.17 -9.87 -9.25
C VAL A 432 25.48 -9.55 -10.72
N ALA A 433 25.48 -8.25 -11.05
CA ALA A 433 25.95 -7.75 -12.33
C ALA A 433 26.82 -6.50 -12.16
N GLN A 434 27.76 -6.32 -13.09
CA GLN A 434 28.49 -5.06 -13.26
C GLN A 434 27.79 -4.25 -14.36
N LEU A 435 27.27 -3.09 -13.98
CA LEU A 435 26.67 -2.14 -14.93
C LEU A 435 27.77 -1.32 -15.62
N PRO A 436 27.52 -0.70 -16.79
CA PRO A 436 28.49 0.17 -17.43
C PRO A 436 29.01 1.29 -16.53
N PRO A 437 30.26 1.76 -16.72
CA PRO A 437 30.92 2.73 -15.85
C PRO A 437 30.14 4.03 -15.67
N PHE A 438 29.46 4.48 -16.74
CA PHE A 438 28.69 5.71 -16.71
C PHE A 438 27.48 5.67 -15.78
N TYR A 439 27.08 4.52 -15.23
CA TYR A 439 26.10 4.45 -14.13
C TYR A 439 26.64 5.01 -12.80
N TYR A 440 27.96 5.05 -12.65
CA TYR A 440 28.62 5.38 -11.39
C TYR A 440 29.54 6.60 -11.50
N VAL A 441 29.96 6.96 -12.72
CA VAL A 441 30.83 8.09 -13.00
C VAL A 441 30.25 8.90 -14.15
N ASP A 442 30.09 10.21 -13.99
CA ASP A 442 29.61 11.11 -15.04
C ASP A 442 30.74 11.47 -16.04
N ASP A 443 31.42 10.44 -16.59
CA ASP A 443 32.43 10.56 -17.65
C ASP A 443 32.04 9.65 -18.83
N PHE A 444 31.60 10.29 -19.92
CA PHE A 444 31.18 9.62 -21.15
C PHE A 444 32.27 9.62 -22.24
N ALA A 445 33.46 10.13 -21.95
CA ALA A 445 34.53 10.20 -22.93
C ALA A 445 35.15 8.82 -23.21
N GLU A 446 35.31 8.00 -22.17
CA GLU A 446 36.00 6.70 -22.22
C GLU A 446 35.28 5.65 -21.37
N PHE A 447 35.34 4.38 -21.78
CA PHE A 447 34.85 3.27 -20.98
C PHE A 447 35.96 2.83 -20.01
N ARG A 448 35.86 3.24 -18.74
CA ARG A 448 36.86 2.91 -17.70
C ARG A 448 36.38 1.80 -16.79
N ASP A 449 37.28 0.88 -16.43
CA ASP A 449 36.97 -0.14 -15.42
C ASP A 449 36.65 0.51 -14.07
N HIS A 450 35.73 -0.09 -13.32
CA HIS A 450 35.38 0.31 -11.96
C HIS A 450 35.11 -0.92 -11.09
N ILE A 451 35.20 -0.74 -9.76
CA ILE A 451 35.03 -1.83 -8.78
C ILE A 451 33.56 -2.06 -8.38
N ARG A 452 32.67 -1.12 -8.70
CA ARG A 452 31.28 -1.16 -8.23
C ARG A 452 30.44 -2.20 -8.96
N ARG A 453 29.68 -2.99 -8.19
CA ARG A 453 28.76 -4.01 -8.66
C ARG A 453 27.39 -3.82 -8.03
N ASN A 454 26.36 -4.38 -8.64
CA ASN A 454 25.00 -4.32 -8.12
C ASN A 454 24.45 -5.75 -7.97
N LEU A 455 23.89 -6.05 -6.80
CA LEU A 455 23.04 -7.20 -6.61
C LEU A 455 21.59 -6.74 -6.75
N GLU A 456 20.83 -7.39 -7.63
CA GLU A 456 19.39 -7.14 -7.75
C GLU A 456 18.64 -8.44 -7.98
N VAL A 457 17.54 -8.61 -7.24
CA VAL A 457 16.62 -9.72 -7.35
C VAL A 457 15.22 -9.16 -7.46
N ASN A 458 14.48 -9.63 -8.46
CA ASN A 458 13.08 -9.28 -8.70
C ASN A 458 12.20 -10.52 -8.63
N GLY A 459 10.90 -10.33 -8.45
CA GLY A 459 9.93 -11.42 -8.38
C GLY A 459 10.12 -12.31 -7.15
N LEU A 460 10.72 -11.78 -6.07
CA LEU A 460 10.82 -12.47 -4.79
C LEU A 460 9.40 -12.84 -4.32
N PRO A 461 9.13 -14.07 -3.87
CA PRO A 461 7.84 -14.47 -3.32
C PRO A 461 7.63 -13.92 -1.89
N LEU A 462 8.16 -12.71 -1.63
CA LEU A 462 8.05 -11.96 -0.39
C LEU A 462 7.09 -10.80 -0.59
N GLU A 463 6.49 -10.33 0.48
CA GLU A 463 5.71 -9.11 0.45
C GLU A 463 6.56 -7.86 0.51
N ALA A 464 5.92 -6.72 0.22
CA ALA A 464 6.46 -5.44 0.63
C ALA A 464 6.69 -5.40 2.15
N GLY A 465 7.92 -5.12 2.57
CA GLY A 465 8.27 -5.09 3.99
C GLY A 465 9.75 -4.82 4.25
N PHE A 466 10.11 -4.83 5.53
CA PHE A 466 11.50 -4.72 5.97
C PHE A 466 12.05 -6.09 6.37
N PHE A 467 13.27 -6.39 5.92
CA PHE A 467 13.93 -7.67 6.12
C PHE A 467 15.39 -7.46 6.50
N ASP A 468 15.96 -8.40 7.25
CA ASP A 468 17.42 -8.48 7.38
C ASP A 468 17.99 -9.27 6.21
N VAL A 469 19.06 -8.74 5.60
CA VAL A 469 19.77 -9.37 4.49
C VAL A 469 21.16 -9.75 4.98
N LEU A 470 21.43 -11.05 5.02
CA LEU A 470 22.72 -11.59 5.45
C LEU A 470 23.52 -12.04 4.23
N LEU A 471 24.77 -11.61 4.14
CA LEU A 471 25.70 -11.94 3.07
C LEU A 471 26.81 -12.83 3.65
N GLU A 472 26.92 -14.06 3.15
CA GLU A 472 27.93 -15.02 3.61
C GLU A 472 29.30 -14.56 3.14
N ALA A 473 30.16 -14.14 4.07
CA ALA A 473 31.50 -13.68 3.74
C ALA A 473 32.35 -14.82 3.19
N THR A 474 33.12 -14.55 2.14
CA THR A 474 34.21 -15.44 1.73
C THR A 474 35.42 -15.25 2.67
N LYS A 475 36.23 -16.29 2.85
CA LYS A 475 37.19 -16.43 3.97
C LYS A 475 38.26 -15.33 4.09
N ASP A 476 38.45 -14.51 3.07
CA ASP A 476 39.54 -13.53 2.99
C ASP A 476 39.06 -12.06 3.11
N ILE A 477 37.82 -11.81 3.58
CA ILE A 477 37.21 -10.47 3.61
C ILE A 477 36.65 -10.11 5.00
N GLU A 478 37.18 -9.05 5.62
CA GLU A 478 36.74 -8.57 6.96
C GLU A 478 35.68 -7.46 6.92
N THR A 479 35.66 -6.67 5.84
CA THR A 479 34.75 -5.53 5.67
C THR A 479 34.20 -5.46 4.26
N LEU A 480 32.96 -5.01 4.11
CA LEU A 480 32.31 -4.82 2.82
C LEU A 480 31.67 -3.44 2.73
N THR A 481 32.03 -2.67 1.71
CA THR A 481 31.35 -1.39 1.41
C THR A 481 30.13 -1.66 0.54
N VAL A 482 28.97 -1.25 1.03
CA VAL A 482 27.67 -1.42 0.35
C VAL A 482 26.94 -0.08 0.29
N SER A 483 26.05 0.10 -0.68
CA SER A 483 25.17 1.26 -0.77
C SER A 483 23.76 0.80 -1.11
N ARG A 484 22.78 1.22 -0.30
CA ARG A 484 21.37 0.83 -0.46
C ARG A 484 20.64 1.66 -1.52
N ASP A 485 21.08 2.91 -1.69
CA ASP A 485 20.45 3.92 -2.54
C ASP A 485 21.37 4.36 -3.71
N GLY A 486 22.56 3.77 -3.81
CA GLY A 486 23.61 4.09 -4.78
C GLY A 486 24.46 5.32 -4.45
N CYS A 487 24.05 6.11 -3.44
CA CYS A 487 24.69 7.38 -3.10
C CYS A 487 25.32 7.40 -1.70
N SER A 488 24.83 6.57 -0.78
CA SER A 488 25.17 6.56 0.64
C SER A 488 25.91 5.26 0.99
N PRO A 489 27.25 5.20 0.82
CA PRO A 489 28.01 4.02 1.15
C PRO A 489 28.06 3.81 2.68
N GLU A 490 27.85 2.56 3.11
CA GLU A 490 28.08 2.09 4.48
C GLU A 490 29.10 0.93 4.45
N THR A 491 30.00 0.90 5.44
CA THR A 491 30.95 -0.20 5.59
C THR A 491 30.43 -1.20 6.62
N LEU A 492 30.13 -2.41 6.17
CA LEU A 492 29.74 -3.53 7.01
C LEU A 492 30.98 -4.24 7.57
N LYS A 493 30.91 -4.67 8.82
CA LYS A 493 31.92 -5.55 9.44
C LYS A 493 31.39 -6.98 9.50
N MET A 494 32.25 -7.94 9.20
CA MET A 494 31.90 -9.35 9.31
C MET A 494 31.71 -9.74 10.77
N VAL A 495 30.63 -10.48 11.06
CA VAL A 495 30.37 -11.10 12.36
C VAL A 495 29.95 -12.56 12.11
N ASP A 496 30.66 -13.51 12.71
CA ASP A 496 30.39 -14.96 12.57
C ASP A 496 30.30 -15.45 11.12
N GLY A 497 31.10 -14.87 10.21
CA GLY A 497 31.10 -15.22 8.78
C GLY A 497 30.02 -14.53 7.95
N TRP A 498 29.30 -13.55 8.50
CA TRP A 498 28.22 -12.84 7.80
C TRP A 498 28.38 -11.32 7.85
N PHE A 499 28.03 -10.65 6.75
CA PHE A 499 27.69 -9.23 6.75
C PHE A 499 26.17 -9.07 6.87
N ARG A 500 25.68 -8.12 7.68
CA ARG A 500 24.23 -7.94 7.89
C ARG A 500 23.80 -6.53 7.51
N LEU A 501 22.98 -6.44 6.47
CA LEU A 501 22.17 -5.28 6.14
C LEU A 501 20.88 -5.35 6.94
N ARG A 502 20.75 -4.51 7.97
CA ARG A 502 19.57 -4.48 8.83
C ARG A 502 18.43 -3.69 8.24
N SER A 503 17.19 -4.15 8.42
CA SER A 503 15.98 -3.38 8.06
C SER A 503 16.01 -2.88 6.60
N MET A 504 16.33 -3.79 5.69
CA MET A 504 16.36 -3.53 4.26
C MET A 504 14.93 -3.53 3.71
N HIS A 505 14.52 -2.45 3.06
CA HIS A 505 13.20 -2.35 2.46
C HIS A 505 13.13 -3.14 1.15
N VAL A 506 12.25 -4.14 1.11
CA VAL A 506 11.96 -4.95 -0.09
C VAL A 506 10.60 -4.51 -0.61
N PRO A 507 10.50 -3.45 -1.44
CA PRO A 507 9.22 -3.02 -1.98
C PRO A 507 8.71 -4.08 -2.95
N ALA A 508 7.62 -4.74 -2.56
CA ALA A 508 6.83 -5.69 -3.37
C ALA A 508 7.68 -6.53 -4.35
N HIS A 509 8.41 -7.51 -3.83
CA HIS A 509 9.13 -8.53 -4.60
C HIS A 509 10.53 -8.14 -5.12
N LYS A 510 11.13 -7.00 -4.74
CA LYS A 510 12.48 -6.61 -5.20
C LYS A 510 13.49 -6.35 -4.07
N LEU A 511 14.69 -6.92 -4.19
CA LEU A 511 15.88 -6.64 -3.38
C LEU A 511 16.95 -6.02 -4.28
N SER A 512 17.52 -4.85 -3.95
CA SER A 512 18.63 -4.26 -4.71
C SER A 512 19.60 -3.50 -3.79
N PHE A 513 20.89 -3.66 -4.02
CA PHE A 513 21.95 -2.84 -3.41
C PHE A 513 23.24 -2.89 -4.23
N GLU A 514 24.07 -1.87 -4.09
CA GLU A 514 25.40 -1.77 -4.69
C GLU A 514 26.48 -2.17 -3.68
N PHE A 515 27.62 -2.65 -4.17
CA PHE A 515 28.80 -2.94 -3.36
C PHE A 515 30.09 -2.79 -4.17
N ASP A 516 31.20 -2.55 -3.50
CA ASP A 516 32.52 -2.49 -4.12
C ASP A 516 33.18 -3.88 -4.09
N GLY A 517 33.74 -4.32 -5.22
CA GLY A 517 34.47 -5.58 -5.34
C GLY A 517 35.67 -5.45 -6.28
N GLU A 518 36.86 -5.82 -5.81
CA GLU A 518 38.08 -5.84 -6.62
C GLU A 518 38.19 -7.12 -7.45
N GLY A 519 38.65 -7.01 -8.70
CA GLY A 519 38.81 -8.15 -9.60
C GLY A 519 37.49 -8.74 -10.08
N GLU A 520 37.50 -10.01 -10.48
CA GLU A 520 36.31 -10.72 -10.99
C GLU A 520 35.45 -11.36 -9.88
N GLU A 521 36.00 -11.56 -8.67
CA GLU A 521 35.35 -12.33 -7.59
C GLU A 521 34.25 -11.54 -6.87
N ILE A 522 33.21 -12.26 -6.42
CA ILE A 522 32.12 -11.70 -5.60
C ILE A 522 32.52 -11.89 -4.13
N PRO A 523 32.50 -10.84 -3.29
CA PRO A 523 33.01 -10.90 -1.91
C PRO A 523 32.11 -11.68 -0.93
N PHE A 524 31.00 -12.25 -1.40
CA PHE A 524 30.08 -13.04 -0.62
C PHE A 524 29.41 -14.13 -1.45
N GLY A 525 29.11 -15.27 -0.82
CA GLY A 525 28.53 -16.46 -1.44
C GLY A 525 27.00 -16.47 -1.41
N ASP A 526 26.42 -17.02 -0.35
CA ASP A 526 24.97 -16.97 -0.16
C ASP A 526 24.47 -15.62 0.32
N VAL A 527 23.28 -15.25 -0.14
CA VAL A 527 22.49 -14.12 0.35
C VAL A 527 21.21 -14.65 0.96
N LEU A 528 21.01 -14.38 2.24
CA LEU A 528 19.82 -14.76 2.98
C LEU A 528 18.93 -13.55 3.20
N ILE A 529 17.63 -13.68 2.90
CA ILE A 529 16.62 -12.68 3.25
C ILE A 529 15.76 -13.27 4.37
N ALA A 530 15.65 -12.57 5.51
CA ALA A 530 14.98 -13.09 6.69
C ALA A 530 14.13 -12.02 7.41
N PRO A 531 13.14 -12.43 8.22
CA PRO A 531 12.54 -11.52 9.19
C PRO A 531 13.59 -10.86 10.09
N GLU A 532 13.35 -9.62 10.46
CA GLU A 532 14.29 -8.84 11.27
C GLU A 532 14.62 -9.53 12.60
N GLY A 533 15.89 -9.49 12.99
CA GLY A 533 16.35 -10.02 14.28
C GLY A 533 16.61 -11.53 14.35
N MET A 534 16.31 -12.31 13.30
CA MET A 534 16.57 -13.76 13.31
C MET A 534 18.09 -14.09 13.32
N PRO A 535 18.57 -15.09 14.09
CA PRO A 535 19.96 -15.54 14.05
C PRO A 535 20.35 -16.20 12.71
N ALA A 536 21.55 -15.94 12.20
CA ALA A 536 21.99 -16.43 10.89
C ALA A 536 21.90 -17.96 10.73
N ALA A 537 22.22 -18.72 11.79
CA ALA A 537 22.13 -20.17 11.79
C ALA A 537 20.68 -20.68 11.61
N ASP A 538 19.71 -20.02 12.26
CA ASP A 538 18.29 -20.38 12.16
C ASP A 538 17.73 -20.01 10.78
N VAL A 539 18.15 -18.86 10.25
CA VAL A 539 17.81 -18.43 8.89
C VAL A 539 18.30 -19.47 7.89
N LEU A 540 19.58 -19.86 7.96
CA LEU A 540 20.19 -20.79 7.02
C LEU A 540 19.51 -22.16 7.05
N ALA A 541 19.14 -22.65 8.25
CA ALA A 541 18.45 -23.93 8.41
C ALA A 541 17.03 -23.95 7.82
N GLY A 542 16.33 -22.80 7.85
CA GLY A 542 14.96 -22.66 7.39
C GLY A 542 14.79 -22.06 5.99
N ALA A 543 15.87 -21.58 5.37
CA ALA A 543 15.80 -20.82 4.13
C ALA A 543 15.46 -21.71 2.92
N ARG A 544 14.56 -21.21 2.07
CA ARG A 544 14.25 -21.82 0.77
C ARG A 544 15.09 -21.18 -0.32
N ASP A 545 15.65 -22.02 -1.17
CA ASP A 545 16.35 -21.55 -2.37
C ASP A 545 15.40 -20.82 -3.33
N PHE A 546 15.79 -19.61 -3.73
CA PHE A 546 15.20 -18.87 -4.83
C PHE A 546 16.14 -18.92 -6.03
N ARG A 547 15.67 -19.55 -7.12
CA ARG A 547 16.45 -19.82 -8.34
C ARG A 547 15.63 -19.58 -9.61
N ASN A 548 14.72 -18.61 -9.56
CA ASN A 548 13.74 -18.40 -10.64
C ASN A 548 14.38 -17.99 -11.96
N TYR A 549 15.48 -17.23 -11.91
CA TYR A 549 16.28 -16.86 -13.08
C TYR A 549 17.71 -16.55 -12.63
N VAL A 550 18.61 -16.48 -13.61
CA VAL A 550 19.95 -15.92 -13.45
C VAL A 550 19.94 -14.55 -14.13
N ARG A 551 20.40 -13.54 -13.43
CA ARG A 551 20.50 -12.18 -13.94
C ARG A 551 21.62 -12.11 -14.98
N ASP A 552 21.28 -11.59 -16.15
CA ASP A 552 22.23 -11.32 -17.22
C ASP A 552 21.81 -10.03 -17.93
N THR A 553 22.64 -8.99 -17.78
CA THR A 553 22.37 -7.68 -18.38
C THR A 553 22.59 -7.68 -19.89
N ARG A 554 23.27 -8.71 -20.43
CA ARG A 554 23.72 -8.81 -21.83
C ARG A 554 24.52 -7.60 -22.29
N VAL A 555 25.16 -6.89 -21.35
CA VAL A 555 25.96 -5.71 -21.65
C VAL A 555 27.12 -6.03 -22.60
N THR A 556 27.69 -7.23 -22.52
CA THR A 556 28.77 -7.71 -23.38
C THR A 556 28.33 -8.03 -24.81
N GLU A 557 27.02 -8.23 -25.05
CA GLU A 557 26.46 -8.40 -26.40
C GLU A 557 26.30 -7.07 -27.13
N ARG A 558 26.39 -5.93 -26.42
CA ARG A 558 26.26 -4.59 -26.98
C ARG A 558 27.56 -4.17 -27.65
N GLU A 559 27.60 -4.28 -28.98
CA GLU A 559 28.78 -3.97 -29.80
C GLU A 559 29.36 -2.57 -29.51
N HIS A 560 28.51 -1.56 -29.40
CA HIS A 560 28.94 -0.18 -29.14
C HIS A 560 29.46 0.05 -27.72
N LEU A 561 29.14 -0.83 -26.76
CA LEU A 561 29.72 -0.76 -25.43
C LEU A 561 31.11 -1.44 -25.37
N ARG A 562 31.38 -2.38 -26.29
CA ARG A 562 32.72 -2.99 -26.44
C ARG A 562 33.67 -2.09 -27.21
N ASP A 563 33.16 -1.34 -28.18
CA ASP A 563 33.91 -0.36 -28.95
C ASP A 563 33.20 1.00 -28.91
N TRP A 564 33.38 1.71 -27.80
CA TRP A 564 32.71 2.98 -27.51
C TRP A 564 33.10 4.12 -28.46
N GLY A 565 34.34 4.13 -28.96
CA GLY A 565 34.90 5.23 -29.74
C GLY A 565 34.07 5.59 -30.98
N PRO A 566 33.82 4.64 -31.91
CA PRO A 566 33.01 4.91 -33.11
C PRO A 566 31.58 5.34 -32.80
N PHE A 567 30.94 4.75 -31.79
CA PHE A 567 29.59 5.14 -31.38
C PHE A 567 29.56 6.56 -30.81
N ARG A 568 30.50 6.89 -29.92
CA ARG A 568 30.66 8.22 -29.34
C ARG A 568 30.94 9.27 -30.41
N ASP A 569 31.86 9.00 -31.32
CA ASP A 569 32.20 9.95 -32.39
C ASP A 569 30.98 10.22 -33.28
N ARG A 570 30.16 9.18 -33.52
CA ARG A 570 28.90 9.35 -34.24
C ARG A 570 27.86 10.13 -33.43
N LEU A 571 27.74 9.84 -32.14
CA LEU A 571 26.82 10.50 -31.22
C LEU A 571 27.12 12.01 -31.14
N MET A 572 28.40 12.37 -31.10
CA MET A 572 28.86 13.76 -30.96
C MET A 572 29.07 14.49 -32.30
N ALA A 573 28.70 13.89 -33.44
CA ALA A 573 28.99 14.45 -34.76
C ALA A 573 28.24 15.76 -35.08
N GLY A 574 27.11 16.03 -34.41
CA GLY A 574 26.35 17.28 -34.55
C GLY A 574 25.76 17.53 -35.95
N THR A 575 25.31 16.47 -36.64
CA THR A 575 24.84 16.52 -38.04
C THR A 575 23.35 16.84 -38.22
N PHE A 576 22.61 17.02 -37.13
CA PHE A 576 21.16 17.19 -37.12
C PHE A 576 20.75 18.10 -35.96
N ASP A 577 19.92 19.11 -36.21
CA ASP A 577 19.67 20.19 -35.25
C ASP A 577 18.20 20.67 -35.18
N VAL A 578 17.96 21.78 -34.48
CA VAL A 578 16.63 22.35 -34.25
C VAL A 578 15.90 22.70 -35.56
N PRO A 579 16.50 23.41 -36.53
CA PRO A 579 15.91 23.62 -37.86
C PRO A 579 15.40 22.34 -38.55
N ASP A 580 16.13 21.23 -38.45
CA ASP A 580 15.69 19.96 -39.01
C ASP A 580 14.44 19.42 -38.30
N LEU A 581 14.39 19.50 -36.97
CA LEU A 581 13.21 19.15 -36.17
C LEU A 581 12.02 20.03 -36.50
N GLU A 582 12.22 21.33 -36.72
CA GLU A 582 11.17 22.26 -37.13
C GLU A 582 10.55 21.85 -38.46
N HIS A 583 11.39 21.52 -39.44
CA HIS A 583 10.92 21.05 -40.74
C HIS A 583 10.13 19.74 -40.64
N MET A 584 10.57 18.80 -39.79
CA MET A 584 9.80 17.58 -39.51
C MET A 584 8.45 17.90 -38.86
N ALA A 585 8.43 18.74 -37.83
CA ALA A 585 7.21 19.09 -37.11
C ALA A 585 6.19 19.77 -38.04
N GLU A 586 6.62 20.69 -38.89
CA GLU A 586 5.78 21.33 -39.89
C GLU A 586 5.17 20.32 -40.87
N GLY A 587 5.97 19.38 -41.37
CA GLY A 587 5.48 18.33 -42.27
C GLY A 587 4.38 17.47 -41.63
N LEU A 588 4.54 17.11 -40.35
CA LEU A 588 3.56 16.31 -39.61
C LEU A 588 2.27 17.10 -39.31
N VAL A 589 2.39 18.37 -38.90
CA VAL A 589 1.23 19.25 -38.68
C VAL A 589 0.42 19.43 -39.96
N GLN A 590 1.09 19.70 -41.08
CA GLN A 590 0.42 19.85 -42.38
C GLN A 590 -0.27 18.55 -42.81
N TRP A 591 0.36 17.41 -42.58
CA TRP A 591 -0.26 16.12 -42.86
C TRP A 591 -1.51 15.91 -42.00
N ALA A 592 -1.43 16.13 -40.68
CA ALA A 592 -2.59 16.01 -39.80
C ALA A 592 -3.73 16.96 -40.22
N ALA A 593 -3.40 18.18 -40.65
CA ALA A 593 -4.37 19.15 -41.15
C ALA A 593 -5.08 18.69 -42.43
N SER A 594 -4.35 18.02 -43.33
CA SER A 594 -4.89 17.44 -44.56
C SER A 594 -5.83 16.26 -44.29
N ARG A 595 -5.68 15.62 -43.13
CA ARG A 595 -6.46 14.47 -42.67
C ARG A 595 -7.62 14.83 -41.74
N GLN A 596 -7.75 16.10 -41.35
CA GLN A 596 -8.83 16.53 -40.46
C GLN A 596 -10.18 16.53 -41.19
N VAL A 597 -11.21 15.99 -40.56
CA VAL A 597 -12.58 16.03 -41.07
C VAL A 597 -13.18 17.41 -40.84
N LEU A 598 -13.26 18.22 -41.91
CA LEU A 598 -13.75 19.60 -41.83
C LEU A 598 -15.27 19.75 -42.00
N ASP A 599 -15.93 18.76 -42.62
CA ASP A 599 -17.38 18.81 -42.81
C ASP A 599 -18.12 18.68 -41.46
N SER A 600 -18.75 19.77 -41.03
CA SER A 600 -19.53 19.84 -39.80
C SER A 600 -20.72 18.88 -39.74
N GLY A 601 -21.23 18.42 -40.90
CA GLY A 601 -22.30 17.43 -40.98
C GLY A 601 -21.82 15.98 -40.85
N HIS A 602 -20.51 15.74 -40.92
CA HIS A 602 -19.94 14.40 -40.82
C HIS A 602 -19.98 13.87 -39.37
N PRO A 603 -20.30 12.58 -39.13
CA PRO A 603 -20.30 12.01 -37.78
C PRO A 603 -18.97 12.17 -37.04
N TYR A 604 -17.86 12.28 -37.79
CA TYR A 604 -16.51 12.45 -37.24
C TYR A 604 -15.94 13.88 -37.41
N ALA A 605 -16.79 14.90 -37.59
CA ALA A 605 -16.36 16.30 -37.71
C ALA A 605 -15.37 16.70 -36.59
N GLY A 606 -14.19 17.19 -36.99
CA GLY A 606 -13.09 17.59 -36.11
C GLY A 606 -12.04 16.50 -35.85
N ALA A 607 -12.36 15.22 -36.06
CA ALA A 607 -11.38 14.14 -35.91
C ALA A 607 -10.29 14.21 -36.98
N VAL A 608 -9.14 13.59 -36.70
CA VAL A 608 -8.07 13.38 -37.68
C VAL A 608 -8.12 11.94 -38.17
N TYR A 609 -8.15 11.76 -39.49
CA TYR A 609 -8.07 10.46 -40.11
C TYR A 609 -6.63 9.92 -40.07
N SER A 610 -6.35 9.04 -39.12
CA SER A 610 -5.18 8.16 -39.19
C SER A 610 -5.38 7.11 -40.28
N GLU A 611 -4.30 6.60 -40.88
CA GLU A 611 -4.36 5.49 -41.84
C GLU A 611 -5.05 4.24 -41.27
N GLU A 612 -5.14 4.15 -39.94
CA GLU A 612 -5.77 3.05 -39.22
C GLU A 612 -7.31 3.12 -39.20
N ASP A 613 -7.97 4.11 -39.81
CA ASP A 613 -9.44 4.30 -39.78
C ASP A 613 -10.05 4.30 -38.35
N LYS A 614 -9.28 4.82 -37.37
CA LYS A 614 -9.60 4.81 -35.94
C LYS A 614 -10.50 5.95 -35.43
N TYR A 615 -10.35 7.18 -35.96
CA TYR A 615 -10.99 8.41 -35.45
C TYR A 615 -11.00 8.50 -33.91
N ASP A 616 -9.85 8.28 -33.29
CA ASP A 616 -9.71 8.17 -31.85
C ASP A 616 -9.71 9.56 -31.18
N ALA A 617 -10.27 9.66 -29.96
CA ALA A 617 -10.25 10.89 -29.18
C ALA A 617 -8.82 11.33 -28.81
N ARG A 618 -7.90 10.38 -28.61
CA ARG A 618 -6.49 10.68 -28.31
C ARG A 618 -5.79 11.38 -29.47
N ASP A 619 -6.02 10.92 -30.69
CA ASP A 619 -5.40 11.47 -31.90
C ASP A 619 -5.96 12.88 -32.15
N ALA A 620 -7.28 13.06 -31.95
CA ALA A 620 -7.89 14.39 -32.01
C ALA A 620 -7.37 15.32 -30.90
N ALA A 621 -7.04 14.82 -29.72
CA ALA A 621 -6.41 15.60 -28.66
C ALA A 621 -4.98 16.01 -29.04
N ALA A 622 -4.21 15.12 -29.65
CA ALA A 622 -2.86 15.44 -30.14
C ALA A 622 -2.91 16.45 -31.29
N ALA A 623 -3.85 16.31 -32.22
CA ALA A 623 -4.10 17.30 -33.26
C ALA A 623 -4.53 18.66 -32.67
N THR A 624 -5.30 18.66 -31.59
CA THR A 624 -5.67 19.89 -30.86
C THR A 624 -4.42 20.61 -30.37
N ALA A 625 -3.49 19.89 -29.71
CA ALA A 625 -2.23 20.45 -29.23
C ALA A 625 -1.34 20.92 -30.38
N ALA A 626 -1.12 20.07 -31.40
CA ALA A 626 -0.27 20.38 -32.54
C ALA A 626 -0.74 21.61 -33.34
N PHE A 627 -2.06 21.76 -33.54
CA PHE A 627 -2.62 22.95 -34.20
C PHE A 627 -2.58 24.18 -33.30
N ALA A 628 -2.76 24.03 -31.98
CA ALA A 628 -2.60 25.13 -31.03
C ALA A 628 -1.14 25.66 -31.03
N ASP A 629 -0.15 24.76 -31.04
CA ASP A 629 1.26 25.11 -31.16
C ASP A 629 1.57 25.83 -32.49
N ALA A 630 1.01 25.33 -33.60
CA ALA A 630 1.14 25.97 -34.90
C ALA A 630 0.54 27.38 -34.92
N TRP A 631 -0.61 27.57 -34.27
CA TRP A 631 -1.22 28.89 -34.10
C TRP A 631 -0.35 29.81 -33.23
N ALA A 632 0.12 29.35 -32.07
CA ALA A 632 0.97 30.14 -31.17
C ALA A 632 2.21 30.70 -31.86
N ARG A 633 2.81 29.92 -32.76
CA ARG A 633 4.00 30.30 -33.53
C ARG A 633 3.71 31.24 -34.69
N THR A 634 2.64 30.99 -35.45
CA THR A 634 2.40 31.67 -36.73
C THR A 634 1.43 32.84 -36.64
N GLY A 635 0.57 32.85 -35.61
CA GLY A 635 -0.57 33.76 -35.52
C GLY A 635 -1.68 33.51 -36.55
N ASP A 636 -1.60 32.46 -37.37
CA ASP A 636 -2.62 32.13 -38.38
C ASP A 636 -3.85 31.52 -37.72
N GLU A 637 -4.95 32.28 -37.76
CA GLU A 637 -6.23 31.94 -37.13
C GLU A 637 -6.83 30.64 -37.67
N THR A 638 -6.45 30.21 -38.89
CA THR A 638 -6.86 28.92 -39.45
C THR A 638 -6.44 27.77 -38.55
N TRP A 639 -5.26 27.85 -37.93
CA TRP A 639 -4.79 26.82 -36.99
C TRP A 639 -5.60 26.80 -35.72
N ARG A 640 -5.96 27.98 -35.19
CA ARG A 640 -6.84 28.09 -34.02
C ARG A 640 -8.21 27.48 -34.31
N GLU A 641 -8.82 27.76 -35.46
CA GLU A 641 -10.10 27.17 -35.83
C GLU A 641 -10.04 25.64 -35.90
N ARG A 642 -8.97 25.10 -36.51
CA ARG A 642 -8.73 23.65 -36.59
C ARG A 642 -8.51 23.02 -35.23
N ALA A 643 -7.74 23.64 -34.35
CA ALA A 643 -7.53 23.19 -32.97
C ALA A 643 -8.87 23.14 -32.21
N MET A 644 -9.71 24.18 -32.32
CA MET A 644 -11.02 24.23 -31.70
C MET A 644 -11.97 23.14 -32.25
N MET A 645 -11.91 22.83 -33.55
CA MET A 645 -12.68 21.73 -34.14
C MET A 645 -12.27 20.37 -33.59
N ALA A 646 -10.96 20.10 -33.52
CA ALA A 646 -10.43 18.86 -32.96
C ALA A 646 -10.80 18.73 -31.47
N ARG A 647 -10.65 19.80 -30.69
CA ARG A 647 -11.02 19.82 -29.28
C ARG A 647 -12.49 19.48 -29.05
N ARG A 648 -13.40 20.04 -29.86
CA ARG A 648 -14.84 19.71 -29.80
C ARG A 648 -15.08 18.22 -30.07
N TYR A 649 -14.31 17.59 -30.96
CA TYR A 649 -14.36 16.15 -31.18
C TYR A 649 -13.93 15.37 -29.94
N VAL A 650 -12.87 15.80 -29.25
CA VAL A 650 -12.43 15.16 -28.00
C VAL A 650 -13.54 15.28 -26.94
N CYS A 651 -13.99 16.50 -26.64
CA CYS A 651 -14.95 16.76 -25.57
C CYS A 651 -16.28 16.00 -25.74
N ARG A 652 -16.77 15.83 -26.98
CA ARG A 652 -18.02 15.10 -27.24
C ARG A 652 -17.88 13.58 -27.12
N ASN A 653 -16.65 13.05 -27.17
CA ASN A 653 -16.36 11.62 -27.03
C ASN A 653 -15.94 11.23 -25.60
N GLN A 654 -15.94 12.17 -24.66
CA GLN A 654 -15.82 11.85 -23.23
C GLN A 654 -17.07 11.08 -22.77
N VAL A 655 -16.87 10.04 -21.97
CA VAL A 655 -18.00 9.25 -21.46
C VAL A 655 -18.79 10.04 -20.42
N ARG A 656 -20.06 10.30 -20.71
CA ARG A 656 -20.99 11.05 -19.84
C ARG A 656 -22.10 10.16 -19.29
N GLU A 657 -21.77 9.43 -18.23
CA GLU A 657 -22.71 8.56 -17.52
C GLU A 657 -22.89 9.01 -16.05
N PRO A 658 -23.60 10.13 -15.75
CA PRO A 658 -23.66 10.68 -14.38
C PRO A 658 -24.27 9.73 -13.33
N GLY A 659 -25.06 8.73 -13.75
CA GLY A 659 -25.55 7.66 -12.87
C GLY A 659 -24.56 6.50 -12.65
N ASN A 660 -23.42 6.52 -13.34
CA ASN A 660 -22.37 5.52 -13.27
C ASN A 660 -21.03 6.23 -13.02
N LEU A 661 -20.88 6.77 -11.80
CA LEU A 661 -19.69 7.50 -11.35
C LEU A 661 -18.36 6.78 -11.69
N PRO A 662 -18.25 5.44 -11.61
CA PRO A 662 -17.04 4.72 -12.03
C PRO A 662 -16.64 4.86 -13.51
N ARG A 663 -17.54 5.31 -14.39
CA ARG A 663 -17.27 5.49 -15.84
C ARG A 663 -17.38 6.94 -16.29
N HIS A 664 -18.00 7.79 -15.48
CA HIS A 664 -18.22 9.19 -15.80
C HIS A 664 -16.90 9.96 -15.89
N GLY A 665 -16.70 10.71 -16.97
CA GLY A 665 -15.55 11.59 -17.16
C GLY A 665 -14.35 10.96 -17.86
N GLY A 666 -14.30 9.63 -17.95
CA GLY A 666 -13.22 8.93 -18.63
C GLY A 666 -13.32 8.91 -20.16
N PHE A 667 -12.25 8.47 -20.81
CA PHE A 667 -12.16 8.18 -22.25
C PHE A 667 -11.99 6.68 -22.50
N VAL A 668 -12.44 6.22 -23.66
CA VAL A 668 -12.47 4.80 -24.01
C VAL A 668 -11.50 4.52 -25.15
N HIS A 669 -10.92 3.33 -25.16
CA HIS A 669 -10.25 2.80 -26.35
C HIS A 669 -11.30 2.63 -27.46
N MET A 670 -11.18 3.36 -28.58
CA MET A 670 -12.23 3.42 -29.61
C MET A 670 -12.09 2.35 -30.71
N VAL A 671 -11.08 1.48 -30.61
CA VAL A 671 -10.74 0.49 -31.62
C VAL A 671 -10.34 -0.85 -30.99
N HIS A 672 -10.33 -1.92 -31.77
CA HIS A 672 -9.90 -3.24 -31.31
C HIS A 672 -9.31 -4.07 -32.45
N GLY A 673 -8.39 -4.98 -32.13
CA GLY A 673 -7.76 -5.88 -33.09
C GLY A 673 -6.41 -5.38 -33.60
N ILE A 674 -5.95 -5.99 -34.69
CA ILE A 674 -4.71 -5.70 -35.40
C ILE A 674 -5.07 -5.08 -36.75
N TRP A 675 -4.44 -3.94 -37.06
CA TRP A 675 -4.63 -3.25 -38.33
C TRP A 675 -4.25 -4.14 -39.52
N GLY A 676 -5.14 -4.19 -40.52
CA GLY A 676 -5.00 -5.05 -41.69
C GLY A 676 -5.31 -6.53 -41.46
N VAL A 677 -5.72 -6.95 -40.25
CA VAL A 677 -6.07 -8.34 -39.93
C VAL A 677 -7.51 -8.46 -39.44
N ASP A 678 -7.81 -7.93 -38.25
CA ASP A 678 -9.11 -8.05 -37.56
C ASP A 678 -9.51 -6.74 -36.87
N PHE A 679 -8.98 -5.62 -37.37
CA PHE A 679 -9.30 -4.29 -36.89
C PHE A 679 -10.80 -3.96 -36.96
N ARG A 680 -11.33 -3.43 -35.86
CA ARG A 680 -12.70 -2.92 -35.79
C ARG A 680 -12.77 -1.66 -34.94
N ARG A 681 -13.61 -0.71 -35.36
CA ARG A 681 -14.03 0.41 -34.51
C ARG A 681 -15.04 -0.08 -33.48
N LEU A 682 -14.88 0.40 -32.25
CA LEU A 682 -15.82 0.16 -31.17
C LEU A 682 -16.89 1.25 -31.20
N THR A 683 -18.14 0.85 -31.02
CA THR A 683 -19.29 1.76 -30.91
C THR A 683 -19.96 1.58 -29.56
N SER A 684 -20.70 2.60 -29.12
CA SER A 684 -21.45 2.51 -27.86
C SER A 684 -22.45 1.34 -27.88
N PRO A 685 -22.56 0.55 -26.79
CA PRO A 685 -21.87 0.71 -25.51
C PRO A 685 -20.39 0.25 -25.57
N TYR A 686 -19.48 1.10 -25.11
CA TYR A 686 -18.04 0.80 -25.07
C TYR A 686 -17.70 -0.24 -23.99
N PRO A 687 -16.68 -1.10 -24.20
CA PRO A 687 -16.37 -2.21 -23.30
C PRO A 687 -15.81 -1.78 -21.93
N GLY A 688 -15.18 -0.61 -21.83
CA GLY A 688 -14.65 -0.07 -20.56
C GLY A 688 -13.92 1.25 -20.78
N ILE A 689 -13.78 2.05 -19.72
CA ILE A 689 -12.91 3.24 -19.73
C ILE A 689 -11.44 2.79 -19.74
N ASP A 690 -10.60 3.49 -20.50
CA ASP A 690 -9.17 3.25 -20.58
C ASP A 690 -8.39 4.37 -19.87
N GLY A 691 -7.54 3.99 -18.92
CA GLY A 691 -6.77 4.93 -18.12
C GLY A 691 -5.61 5.55 -18.89
N VAL A 692 -5.00 4.81 -19.82
CA VAL A 692 -3.91 5.31 -20.67
C VAL A 692 -4.46 6.39 -21.58
N ASP A 693 -5.53 6.11 -22.31
CA ASP A 693 -6.24 7.06 -23.17
C ASP A 693 -6.67 8.31 -22.41
N THR A 694 -7.29 8.12 -21.24
CA THR A 694 -7.76 9.24 -20.41
C THR A 694 -6.60 10.14 -19.97
N SER A 695 -5.48 9.55 -19.54
CA SER A 695 -4.29 10.29 -19.09
C SER A 695 -3.65 11.06 -20.24
N VAL A 696 -3.49 10.43 -21.40
CA VAL A 696 -2.93 11.03 -22.62
C VAL A 696 -3.79 12.21 -23.06
N VAL A 697 -5.12 12.05 -23.10
CA VAL A 697 -6.05 13.13 -23.47
C VAL A 697 -5.94 14.32 -22.51
N ILE A 698 -5.82 14.07 -21.19
CA ILE A 698 -5.60 15.14 -20.20
C ILE A 698 -4.33 15.92 -20.54
N HIS A 699 -3.21 15.23 -20.76
CA HIS A 699 -1.93 15.87 -21.09
C HIS A 699 -2.03 16.73 -22.35
N LEU A 700 -2.59 16.20 -23.43
CA LEU A 700 -2.67 16.88 -24.72
C LEU A 700 -3.63 18.07 -24.70
N LEU A 701 -4.78 17.95 -24.02
CA LEU A 701 -5.67 19.10 -23.81
C LEU A 701 -5.00 20.19 -22.97
N CYS A 702 -4.28 19.82 -21.90
CA CYS A 702 -3.52 20.79 -21.12
C CYS A 702 -2.40 21.43 -21.93
N ARG A 703 -1.73 20.70 -22.84
CA ARG A 703 -0.71 21.27 -23.72
C ARG A 703 -1.30 22.31 -24.67
N ALA A 704 -2.49 22.07 -25.21
CA ALA A 704 -3.17 23.06 -26.03
C ALA A 704 -3.49 24.35 -25.26
N VAL A 705 -3.77 24.25 -23.95
CA VAL A 705 -3.96 25.40 -23.06
C VAL A 705 -2.65 26.16 -22.87
N ASP A 706 -1.52 25.47 -22.63
CA ASP A 706 -0.19 26.11 -22.54
C ASP A 706 0.18 26.86 -23.83
N ALA A 707 -0.20 26.33 -24.99
CA ALA A 707 -0.04 26.99 -26.30
C ALA A 707 -0.99 28.19 -26.50
N GLY A 708 -1.80 28.54 -25.50
CA GLY A 708 -2.69 29.70 -25.47
C GLY A 708 -4.09 29.47 -26.03
N LEU A 709 -4.46 28.22 -26.39
CA LEU A 709 -5.79 27.94 -26.94
C LEU A 709 -6.87 28.35 -25.92
N PRO A 710 -7.97 29.02 -26.33
CA PRO A 710 -8.97 29.53 -25.39
C PRO A 710 -9.53 28.43 -24.48
N PHE A 711 -9.37 28.60 -23.17
CA PHE A 711 -9.80 27.63 -22.16
C PHE A 711 -11.12 28.04 -21.51
N THR A 712 -12.23 27.49 -22.03
CA THR A 712 -13.60 27.86 -21.64
C THR A 712 -14.12 27.00 -20.48
N GLU A 713 -15.24 27.39 -19.86
CA GLU A 713 -15.87 26.62 -18.78
C GLU A 713 -16.19 25.16 -19.16
N PRO A 714 -16.76 24.87 -20.35
CA PRO A 714 -16.91 23.48 -20.80
C PRO A 714 -15.60 22.70 -20.89
N ASP A 715 -14.50 23.35 -21.30
CA ASP A 715 -13.20 22.69 -21.40
C ASP A 715 -12.63 22.38 -20.01
N ARG A 716 -12.78 23.32 -19.06
CA ARG A 716 -12.44 23.11 -17.63
C ARG A 716 -13.18 21.91 -17.06
N GLN A 717 -14.49 21.82 -17.34
CA GLN A 717 -15.31 20.72 -16.84
C GLN A 717 -14.86 19.36 -17.42
N VAL A 718 -14.51 19.30 -18.71
CA VAL A 718 -14.00 18.06 -19.34
C VAL A 718 -12.72 17.60 -18.65
N ILE A 719 -11.73 18.49 -18.45
CA ILE A 719 -10.48 18.15 -17.78
C ILE A 719 -10.74 17.74 -16.32
N ARG A 720 -11.58 18.50 -15.60
CA ARG A 720 -11.94 18.20 -14.21
C ARG A 720 -12.56 16.81 -14.06
N GLU A 721 -13.52 16.46 -14.91
CA GLU A 721 -14.19 15.15 -14.90
C GLU A 721 -13.19 14.03 -15.21
N ALA A 722 -12.30 14.21 -16.18
CA ALA A 722 -11.28 13.22 -16.53
C ALA A 722 -10.24 13.00 -15.41
N VAL A 723 -9.75 14.08 -14.80
CA VAL A 723 -8.80 14.01 -13.68
C VAL A 723 -9.46 13.39 -12.44
N GLN A 724 -10.71 13.75 -12.16
CA GLN A 724 -11.49 13.11 -11.10
C GLN A 724 -11.66 11.61 -11.34
N TRP A 725 -11.88 11.19 -12.59
CA TRP A 725 -11.94 9.78 -12.94
C TRP A 725 -10.60 9.07 -12.68
N ILE A 726 -9.48 9.64 -13.11
CA ILE A 726 -8.13 9.10 -12.83
C ILE A 726 -7.89 8.96 -11.33
N ALA A 727 -8.25 9.97 -10.53
CA ALA A 727 -8.12 9.93 -9.08
C ALA A 727 -8.98 8.82 -8.46
N SER A 728 -10.18 8.59 -9.01
CA SER A 728 -11.10 7.54 -8.55
C SER A 728 -10.71 6.13 -9.02
N ASN A 729 -9.77 6.04 -9.97
CA ASN A 729 -9.25 4.80 -10.55
C ASN A 729 -7.96 4.30 -9.84
N GLU A 730 -7.59 4.92 -8.71
CA GLU A 730 -6.55 4.42 -7.80
C GLU A 730 -7.08 3.16 -7.08
N ALA A 731 -6.66 1.98 -7.52
CA ALA A 731 -7.10 0.70 -6.96
C ALA A 731 -6.40 0.36 -5.64
N MET A 732 -5.16 0.79 -5.48
CA MET A 732 -4.39 0.75 -4.24
C MET A 732 -3.59 2.04 -4.14
N PRO A 733 -3.15 2.46 -2.94
CA PRO A 733 -2.23 3.58 -2.77
C PRO A 733 -1.10 3.61 -3.82
N GLY A 734 -1.16 4.55 -4.77
CA GLY A 734 -0.18 4.72 -5.85
C GLY A 734 -0.30 3.79 -7.06
N VAL A 735 -1.34 2.93 -7.14
CA VAL A 735 -1.58 1.98 -8.23
C VAL A 735 -2.87 2.33 -8.98
N PHE A 736 -2.72 2.64 -10.26
CA PHE A 736 -3.83 3.05 -11.12
C PHE A 736 -4.14 1.98 -12.17
N LEU A 737 -5.42 1.69 -12.38
CA LEU A 737 -5.81 0.64 -13.33
C LEU A 737 -5.56 1.09 -14.77
N HIS A 738 -4.89 0.23 -15.55
CA HIS A 738 -4.64 0.48 -16.98
C HIS A 738 -5.94 0.75 -17.75
N HIS A 739 -6.96 -0.04 -17.47
CA HIS A 739 -8.31 0.09 -18.01
C HIS A 739 -9.29 -0.50 -17.00
N GLU A 740 -10.58 -0.25 -17.20
CA GLU A 740 -11.65 -0.85 -16.41
C GLU A 740 -11.49 -2.38 -16.36
N GLY A 741 -11.38 -2.93 -15.15
CA GLY A 741 -11.21 -4.37 -14.91
C GLY A 741 -9.77 -4.92 -15.02
N ALA A 742 -8.76 -4.07 -15.24
CA ALA A 742 -7.36 -4.48 -15.19
C ALA A 742 -6.99 -5.09 -13.82
N ARG A 743 -6.08 -6.08 -13.82
CA ARG A 743 -5.70 -6.85 -12.61
C ARG A 743 -4.19 -6.90 -12.35
N HIS A 744 -3.42 -6.12 -13.10
CA HIS A 744 -1.97 -6.09 -13.01
C HIS A 744 -1.51 -4.66 -12.72
N ASP A 745 -0.37 -4.56 -12.05
CA ASP A 745 0.28 -3.30 -11.69
C ASP A 745 1.14 -2.83 -12.87
N CYS A 746 0.55 -1.97 -13.71
CA CYS A 746 1.16 -1.47 -14.93
C CYS A 746 1.99 -0.22 -14.62
N GLN A 747 3.32 -0.32 -14.75
CA GLN A 747 4.22 0.82 -14.47
C GLN A 747 3.98 1.99 -15.41
N ASN A 748 3.68 1.70 -16.68
CA ASN A 748 3.35 2.71 -17.66
C ASN A 748 2.10 3.51 -17.25
N MET A 749 1.03 2.82 -16.84
CA MET A 749 -0.19 3.45 -16.36
C MET A 749 0.05 4.28 -15.09
N ASN A 750 0.85 3.79 -14.14
CA ASN A 750 1.13 4.53 -12.91
C ASN A 750 1.81 5.89 -13.20
N ALA A 751 2.80 5.90 -14.10
CA ALA A 751 3.44 7.14 -14.56
C ALA A 751 2.46 8.08 -15.28
N LEU A 752 1.57 7.54 -16.11
CA LEU A 752 0.56 8.31 -16.83
C LEU A 752 -0.47 8.93 -15.89
N ALA A 753 -1.03 8.15 -14.97
CA ALA A 753 -2.04 8.62 -14.02
C ALA A 753 -1.47 9.69 -13.10
N LEU A 754 -0.32 9.42 -12.47
CA LEU A 754 0.27 10.38 -11.53
C LEU A 754 0.62 11.69 -12.23
N SER A 755 1.12 11.63 -13.48
CA SER A 755 1.43 12.83 -14.24
C SER A 755 0.18 13.55 -14.72
N ALA A 756 -0.89 12.84 -15.09
CA ALA A 756 -2.17 13.42 -15.45
C ALA A 756 -2.85 14.13 -14.26
N LEU A 757 -2.75 13.57 -13.05
CA LEU A 757 -3.23 14.21 -11.82
C LEU A 757 -2.52 15.55 -11.58
N VAL A 758 -1.19 15.57 -11.66
CA VAL A 758 -0.38 16.78 -11.46
C VAL A 758 -0.63 17.81 -12.56
N ARG A 759 -0.67 17.34 -13.82
CA ARG A 759 -0.91 18.19 -14.98
C ARG A 759 -2.28 18.85 -14.89
N GLY A 760 -3.32 18.05 -14.70
CA GLY A 760 -4.70 18.52 -14.60
C GLY A 760 -4.93 19.45 -13.41
N TYR A 761 -4.38 19.11 -12.24
CA TYR A 761 -4.43 19.97 -11.06
C TYR A 761 -3.84 21.35 -11.34
N SER A 762 -2.65 21.38 -11.95
CA SER A 762 -1.95 22.64 -12.17
C SER A 762 -2.64 23.51 -13.22
N THR A 763 -3.03 22.95 -14.36
CA THR A 763 -3.75 23.66 -15.43
C THR A 763 -5.06 24.27 -14.92
N LEU A 764 -5.83 23.53 -14.12
CA LEU A 764 -7.08 24.04 -13.54
C LEU A 764 -6.80 25.15 -12.52
N SER A 765 -5.81 24.97 -11.64
CA SER A 765 -5.43 25.98 -10.65
C SER A 765 -4.99 27.29 -11.31
N GLU A 766 -4.18 27.22 -12.37
CA GLU A 766 -3.74 28.38 -13.16
C GLU A 766 -4.90 29.11 -13.85
N ALA A 767 -5.98 28.38 -14.17
CA ALA A 767 -7.21 28.96 -14.72
C ALA A 767 -8.14 29.59 -13.66
N GLY A 768 -7.75 29.57 -12.38
CA GLY A 768 -8.51 30.15 -11.26
C GLY A 768 -9.47 29.17 -10.57
N ASP A 769 -9.42 27.88 -10.91
CA ASP A 769 -10.21 26.86 -10.24
C ASP A 769 -9.57 26.40 -8.93
N SER A 770 -10.35 25.70 -8.09
CA SER A 770 -9.86 25.06 -6.85
C SER A 770 -9.96 23.53 -6.95
N PRO A 771 -9.03 22.85 -7.65
CA PRO A 771 -9.02 21.39 -7.71
C PRO A 771 -8.70 20.75 -6.34
N PRO A 772 -9.22 19.54 -6.06
CA PRO A 772 -8.98 18.85 -4.78
C PRO A 772 -7.51 18.55 -4.51
N ARG A 773 -7.03 18.84 -3.29
CA ARG A 773 -5.67 18.49 -2.85
C ARG A 773 -5.41 16.97 -2.90
N ALA A 774 -6.43 16.16 -2.67
CA ALA A 774 -6.37 14.70 -2.72
C ALA A 774 -5.82 14.16 -4.06
N TRP A 775 -5.93 14.91 -5.17
CA TRP A 775 -5.32 14.52 -6.45
C TRP A 775 -3.79 14.57 -6.39
N LEU A 776 -3.22 15.60 -5.75
CA LEU A 776 -1.77 15.66 -5.54
C LEU A 776 -1.32 14.60 -4.52
N ASP A 777 -2.10 14.34 -3.48
CA ASP A 777 -1.78 13.32 -2.49
C ASP A 777 -1.77 11.90 -3.13
N ALA A 778 -2.66 11.64 -4.10
CA ALA A 778 -2.63 10.41 -4.91
C ALA A 778 -1.41 10.36 -5.85
N ALA A 779 -1.02 11.50 -6.43
CA ALA A 779 0.21 11.58 -7.23
C ALA A 779 1.47 11.34 -6.39
N GLU A 780 1.55 11.87 -5.16
CA GLU A 780 2.66 11.63 -4.23
C GLU A 780 2.86 10.13 -3.97
N ARG A 781 1.77 9.41 -3.65
CA ARG A 781 1.80 7.94 -3.50
C ARG A 781 2.20 7.22 -4.78
N GLY A 782 1.69 7.69 -5.92
CA GLY A 782 2.03 7.15 -7.23
C GLY A 782 3.51 7.29 -7.58
N ILE A 783 4.16 8.39 -7.17
CA ILE A 783 5.59 8.62 -7.41
C ILE A 783 6.43 7.60 -6.65
N ASP A 784 6.18 7.42 -5.36
CA ASP A 784 6.93 6.45 -4.56
C ASP A 784 6.78 5.02 -5.13
N HIS A 785 5.55 4.62 -5.45
CA HIS A 785 5.27 3.32 -6.05
C HIS A 785 5.94 3.12 -7.41
N TYR A 786 5.90 4.13 -8.27
CA TYR A 786 6.56 4.09 -9.57
C TYR A 786 8.09 3.99 -9.42
N LEU A 787 8.70 4.82 -8.56
CA LEU A 787 10.14 4.79 -8.34
C LEU A 787 10.63 3.43 -7.80
N ASP A 788 9.84 2.80 -6.93
CA ASP A 788 10.13 1.47 -6.40
C ASP A 788 10.12 0.38 -7.49
N GLY A 789 9.46 0.61 -8.62
CA GLY A 789 9.41 -0.31 -9.76
C GLY A 789 10.64 -0.30 -10.66
N GLN A 790 11.54 0.69 -10.55
CA GLN A 790 12.68 0.80 -11.47
C GLN A 790 13.76 -0.25 -11.17
N GLU A 791 14.23 -0.96 -12.20
CA GLU A 791 15.39 -1.85 -12.08
C GLU A 791 16.70 -1.05 -12.01
N ALA A 792 17.75 -1.65 -11.46
CA ALA A 792 19.08 -1.04 -11.37
C ALA A 792 19.64 -0.63 -12.75
N ILE A 793 19.27 -1.35 -13.82
CA ILE A 793 19.63 -0.99 -15.19
C ILE A 793 18.88 0.25 -15.72
N GLY A 794 17.99 0.85 -14.93
CA GLY A 794 17.27 2.09 -15.28
C GLY A 794 15.91 1.93 -15.95
N VAL A 795 15.50 0.70 -16.27
CA VAL A 795 14.21 0.45 -16.92
C VAL A 795 13.09 0.24 -15.90
N TRP A 796 11.89 0.68 -16.25
CA TRP A 796 10.66 0.24 -15.58
C TRP A 796 10.06 -0.92 -16.38
N PRO A 797 9.90 -2.11 -15.79
CA PRO A 797 9.21 -3.20 -16.46
C PRO A 797 7.73 -2.86 -16.67
N TYR A 798 7.12 -3.39 -17.73
CA TYR A 798 5.68 -3.16 -17.98
C TYR A 798 4.81 -3.53 -16.78
N ILE A 799 5.08 -4.69 -16.17
CA ILE A 799 4.43 -5.16 -14.95
C ILE A 799 5.42 -5.03 -13.79
N PHE A 800 4.98 -4.38 -12.70
CA PHE A 800 5.79 -4.18 -11.51
C PHE A 800 6.38 -5.52 -10.99
N GLY A 801 7.68 -5.49 -10.65
CA GLY A 801 8.41 -6.65 -10.11
C GLY A 801 8.61 -7.83 -11.07
N HIS A 802 8.17 -7.73 -12.33
CA HIS A 802 8.28 -8.83 -13.30
C HIS A 802 9.47 -8.64 -14.26
N THR A 803 10.41 -9.57 -14.21
CA THR A 803 11.55 -9.62 -15.15
C THR A 803 11.29 -10.47 -16.38
N GLY A 804 10.29 -11.36 -16.37
CA GLY A 804 9.99 -12.24 -17.51
C GLY A 804 11.21 -13.03 -18.00
N ALA A 805 11.25 -13.35 -19.30
CA ALA A 805 12.34 -14.11 -19.92
C ALA A 805 13.63 -13.30 -20.15
N ARG A 806 13.60 -11.96 -19.98
CA ARG A 806 14.77 -11.10 -20.24
C ARG A 806 15.82 -11.12 -19.14
N GLY A 807 15.49 -11.57 -17.93
CA GLY A 807 16.47 -11.69 -16.84
C GLY A 807 17.23 -10.39 -16.53
N GLN A 808 16.58 -9.23 -16.71
CA GLN A 808 17.17 -7.89 -16.56
C GLN A 808 18.23 -7.52 -17.60
N ALA A 809 18.12 -8.07 -18.81
CA ALA A 809 18.90 -7.61 -19.96
C ALA A 809 18.51 -6.18 -20.38
N TYR A 810 19.50 -5.43 -20.87
CA TYR A 810 19.23 -4.35 -21.82
C TYR A 810 18.59 -5.02 -23.03
N ASP A 811 17.29 -4.83 -23.25
CA ASP A 811 16.53 -5.54 -24.27
C ASP A 811 15.49 -4.61 -24.90
N SER A 812 15.33 -4.73 -26.21
CA SER A 812 14.37 -3.95 -26.99
C SER A 812 12.93 -4.11 -26.52
N ALA A 813 12.56 -5.25 -25.92
CA ALA A 813 11.21 -5.55 -25.48
C ALA A 813 10.63 -4.53 -24.48
N ASN A 814 11.47 -3.83 -23.72
CA ASN A 814 11.00 -2.83 -22.75
C ASN A 814 10.85 -1.41 -23.34
N ILE A 815 11.38 -1.15 -24.55
CA ILE A 815 11.34 0.19 -25.17
C ILE A 815 9.92 0.81 -25.19
N PRO A 816 8.87 0.07 -25.60
CA PRO A 816 7.53 0.65 -25.75
C PRO A 816 6.94 1.07 -24.40
N ASP A 817 7.04 0.18 -23.42
CA ASP A 817 6.44 0.34 -22.10
C ASP A 817 7.20 1.34 -21.24
N HIS A 818 8.51 1.47 -21.49
CA HIS A 818 9.34 2.49 -20.87
C HIS A 818 9.05 3.89 -21.45
N GLY A 819 8.71 3.99 -22.73
CA GLY A 819 8.64 5.27 -23.45
C GLY A 819 7.47 6.18 -23.10
N ILE A 820 6.23 5.73 -23.29
CA ILE A 820 5.06 6.63 -23.24
C ILE A 820 4.80 7.21 -21.84
N GLY A 821 4.80 6.37 -20.80
CA GLY A 821 4.56 6.83 -19.42
C GLY A 821 5.68 7.71 -18.89
N LEU A 822 6.93 7.35 -19.20
CA LEU A 822 8.09 8.17 -18.82
C LEU A 822 8.06 9.52 -19.53
N TYR A 823 7.78 9.56 -20.83
CA TYR A 823 7.62 10.80 -21.58
C TYR A 823 6.63 11.74 -20.89
N HIS A 824 5.41 11.28 -20.62
CA HIS A 824 4.38 12.09 -19.97
C HIS A 824 4.75 12.50 -18.53
N LEU A 825 5.43 11.63 -17.78
CA LEU A 825 5.99 11.97 -16.47
C LEU A 825 6.98 13.14 -16.56
N THR A 826 7.85 13.15 -17.57
CA THR A 826 8.85 14.20 -17.72
C THR A 826 8.26 15.59 -18.03
N ARG A 827 7.00 15.63 -18.51
CA ARG A 827 6.27 16.88 -18.82
C ARG A 827 5.76 17.64 -17.60
N VAL A 828 5.86 17.04 -16.40
CA VAL A 828 5.38 17.64 -15.15
C VAL A 828 6.45 17.71 -14.05
N LEU A 829 7.73 17.53 -14.39
CA LEU A 829 8.84 17.53 -13.43
C LEU A 829 9.01 18.85 -12.67
N ASP A 830 8.62 19.96 -13.28
CA ASP A 830 8.67 21.32 -12.73
C ASP A 830 7.49 21.65 -11.82
N ARG A 831 6.54 20.72 -11.66
CA ARG A 831 5.30 20.92 -10.90
C ARG A 831 5.33 20.07 -9.61
N ALA A 832 4.80 20.62 -8.52
CA ALA A 832 4.65 19.87 -7.28
C ALA A 832 3.67 18.70 -7.48
N PRO A 833 3.91 17.52 -6.87
CA PRO A 833 4.98 17.19 -5.92
C PRO A 833 6.31 16.71 -6.55
N LEU A 834 6.45 16.67 -7.88
CA LEU A 834 7.65 16.16 -8.56
C LEU A 834 8.81 17.15 -8.53
N ALA A 835 8.50 18.45 -8.46
CA ALA A 835 9.48 19.53 -8.41
C ALA A 835 10.48 19.32 -7.26
N GLY A 836 11.76 19.17 -7.62
CA GLY A 836 12.84 18.97 -6.65
C GLY A 836 12.94 17.56 -6.07
N HIS A 837 12.26 16.56 -6.62
CA HIS A 837 12.29 15.20 -6.08
C HIS A 837 13.60 14.46 -6.43
N ASP A 838 14.50 14.29 -5.46
CA ASP A 838 15.85 13.74 -5.69
C ASP A 838 15.86 12.28 -6.17
N ARG A 839 15.07 11.39 -5.57
CA ARG A 839 14.96 9.98 -6.04
C ARG A 839 14.54 9.91 -7.52
N LEU A 840 13.61 10.77 -7.93
CA LEU A 840 13.13 10.85 -9.31
C LEU A 840 14.24 11.36 -10.23
N ARG A 841 14.97 12.41 -9.86
CA ARG A 841 16.14 12.89 -10.62
C ARG A 841 17.14 11.76 -10.87
N ASN A 842 17.48 10.98 -9.84
CA ASN A 842 18.39 9.83 -9.99
C ASN A 842 17.79 8.70 -10.85
N ALA A 843 16.48 8.46 -10.74
CA ALA A 843 15.81 7.48 -11.59
C ALA A 843 15.81 7.89 -13.08
N LEU A 844 15.57 9.16 -13.38
CA LEU A 844 15.62 9.71 -14.75
C LEU A 844 17.03 9.57 -15.36
N ARG A 845 18.07 9.84 -14.57
CA ARG A 845 19.47 9.64 -14.94
C ARG A 845 19.75 8.20 -15.37
N ARG A 846 19.26 7.21 -14.61
CA ARG A 846 19.37 5.79 -14.98
C ARG A 846 18.55 5.45 -16.23
N ALA A 847 17.36 6.03 -16.39
CA ALA A 847 16.53 5.81 -17.57
C ALA A 847 17.23 6.30 -18.86
N ALA A 848 17.88 7.47 -18.83
CA ALA A 848 18.65 7.98 -19.96
C ALA A 848 19.85 7.07 -20.32
N ARG A 849 20.56 6.56 -19.30
CA ARG A 849 21.63 5.57 -19.46
C ARG A 849 21.11 4.26 -20.05
N TRP A 850 19.89 3.85 -19.70
CA TRP A 850 19.27 2.66 -20.28
C TRP A 850 19.00 2.83 -21.78
N TYR A 851 18.51 4.00 -22.22
CA TYR A 851 18.36 4.30 -23.64
C TYR A 851 19.70 4.30 -24.39
N LEU A 852 20.77 4.81 -23.77
CA LEU A 852 22.11 4.75 -24.35
C LEU A 852 22.60 3.29 -24.53
N CYS A 853 22.37 2.44 -23.53
CA CYS A 853 22.72 1.02 -23.60
C CYS A 853 21.88 0.21 -24.61
N THR A 854 20.66 0.66 -24.89
CA THR A 854 19.74 0.02 -25.86
C THR A 854 19.76 0.65 -27.25
N ALA A 855 20.55 1.70 -27.45
CA ALA A 855 20.86 2.24 -28.76
C ALA A 855 21.83 1.34 -29.53
N ARG A 856 21.93 1.54 -30.85
CA ARG A 856 22.85 0.84 -31.74
C ARG A 856 23.25 1.72 -32.92
N LEU A 857 24.40 1.42 -33.53
CA LEU A 857 24.70 1.93 -34.86
C LEU A 857 23.84 1.22 -35.91
N ASP A 858 23.30 2.00 -36.83
CA ASP A 858 22.59 1.54 -38.02
C ASP A 858 23.19 2.22 -39.25
N GLY A 859 24.25 1.64 -39.80
CA GLY A 859 25.07 2.31 -40.81
C GLY A 859 25.71 3.57 -40.23
N ASP A 860 25.38 4.73 -40.79
CA ASP A 860 25.87 6.05 -40.38
C ASP A 860 24.85 6.83 -39.53
N THR A 861 23.91 6.17 -38.88
CA THR A 861 22.91 6.75 -37.97
C THR A 861 22.83 5.96 -36.68
N ILE A 862 22.24 6.53 -35.62
CA ILE A 862 21.96 5.81 -34.36
C ILE A 862 20.47 5.54 -34.27
N ASP A 863 20.11 4.30 -33.95
CA ASP A 863 18.72 3.86 -33.78
C ASP A 863 18.57 3.16 -32.42
N LEU A 864 17.33 2.99 -31.96
CA LEU A 864 17.04 2.07 -30.87
C LEU A 864 17.08 0.63 -31.38
N ASP A 865 17.54 -0.30 -30.54
CA ASP A 865 17.54 -1.71 -30.86
C ASP A 865 16.11 -2.27 -30.97
N TYR A 866 15.92 -3.27 -31.83
CA TYR A 866 14.65 -3.96 -32.02
C TYR A 866 14.89 -5.34 -32.61
N ASP A 867 13.89 -6.22 -32.52
CA ASP A 867 14.03 -7.58 -33.06
C ASP A 867 14.01 -7.59 -34.59
N ARG A 868 15.17 -7.91 -35.16
CA ARG A 868 15.45 -7.91 -36.60
C ARG A 868 15.40 -9.32 -37.22
N ARG A 869 15.02 -10.35 -36.46
CA ARG A 869 14.98 -11.74 -36.94
C ARG A 869 13.98 -11.91 -38.09
N PRO A 870 14.42 -12.32 -39.30
CA PRO A 870 13.54 -12.47 -40.46
C PRO A 870 12.40 -13.48 -40.25
N GLU A 871 12.64 -14.52 -39.46
CA GLU A 871 11.69 -15.59 -39.16
C GLU A 871 10.48 -15.16 -38.34
N LEU A 872 10.52 -13.97 -37.72
CA LEU A 872 9.36 -13.39 -37.03
C LEU A 872 8.23 -13.01 -37.99
N GLY A 873 8.50 -12.92 -39.30
CA GLY A 873 7.49 -12.71 -40.33
C GLY A 873 6.51 -11.59 -39.99
N ASN A 874 5.25 -11.95 -39.70
CA ASN A 874 4.17 -11.00 -39.40
C ASN A 874 3.92 -10.80 -37.90
N ASP A 875 4.83 -11.20 -37.00
CA ASP A 875 4.66 -10.97 -35.56
C ASP A 875 4.77 -9.48 -35.19
N ILE A 876 4.04 -9.07 -34.15
CA ILE A 876 4.09 -7.69 -33.63
C ILE A 876 5.42 -7.48 -32.91
N CYS A 877 6.19 -6.49 -33.34
CA CYS A 877 7.45 -6.09 -32.69
C CYS A 877 7.33 -4.64 -32.20
N PHE A 878 6.82 -4.45 -30.98
CA PHE A 878 6.53 -3.13 -30.43
C PHE A 878 7.72 -2.15 -30.45
N ALA A 879 8.94 -2.63 -30.16
CA ALA A 879 10.17 -1.83 -30.19
C ALA A 879 10.48 -1.28 -31.58
N GLY A 880 9.97 -1.92 -32.63
CA GLY A 880 10.11 -1.47 -34.00
C GLY A 880 9.14 -0.37 -34.40
N PHE A 881 8.15 0.00 -33.59
CA PHE A 881 7.30 1.15 -33.89
C PHE A 881 8.12 2.44 -33.90
N THR A 882 7.86 3.30 -34.88
CA THR A 882 8.68 4.51 -35.05
C THR A 882 8.41 5.54 -33.95
N TRP A 883 7.17 5.62 -33.44
CA TRP A 883 6.81 6.53 -32.33
C TRP A 883 7.62 6.26 -31.05
N CYS A 884 8.14 5.04 -30.85
CA CYS A 884 9.06 4.73 -29.75
C CYS A 884 10.36 5.55 -29.80
N ARG A 885 10.83 5.95 -31.00
CA ARG A 885 11.99 6.86 -31.13
C ARG A 885 11.64 8.27 -30.70
N PHE A 886 10.43 8.74 -31.03
CA PHE A 886 9.96 10.07 -30.63
C PHE A 886 9.79 10.18 -29.11
N THR A 887 9.15 9.19 -28.47
CA THR A 887 8.99 9.20 -27.01
C THR A 887 10.33 9.10 -26.28
N ALA A 888 11.26 8.27 -26.77
CA ALA A 888 12.62 8.21 -26.23
C ALA A 888 13.37 9.54 -26.40
N ALA A 889 13.35 10.13 -27.60
CA ALA A 889 14.04 11.39 -27.87
C ALA A 889 13.46 12.55 -27.05
N ALA A 890 12.13 12.70 -27.00
CA ALA A 890 11.47 13.72 -26.20
C ALA A 890 11.75 13.58 -24.69
N THR A 891 11.82 12.35 -24.21
CA THR A 891 12.24 12.04 -22.83
C THR A 891 13.70 12.46 -22.60
N LEU A 892 14.62 12.05 -23.48
CA LEU A 892 16.06 12.30 -23.35
C LEU A 892 16.40 13.80 -23.33
N VAL A 893 15.80 14.60 -24.21
CA VAL A 893 16.00 16.07 -24.20
C VAL A 893 15.52 16.67 -22.87
N ARG A 894 14.37 16.21 -22.34
CA ARG A 894 13.87 16.67 -21.05
C ARG A 894 14.78 16.31 -19.90
N VAL A 895 15.34 15.09 -19.94
CA VAL A 895 16.30 14.64 -18.95
C VAL A 895 17.58 15.48 -19.02
N ALA A 896 18.11 15.78 -20.22
CA ALA A 896 19.22 16.72 -20.38
C ALA A 896 18.92 18.07 -19.71
N ARG A 897 17.76 18.66 -20.02
CA ARG A 897 17.34 19.95 -19.45
C ARG A 897 17.20 19.90 -17.92
N TRP A 898 16.68 18.80 -17.37
CA TRP A 898 16.32 18.72 -15.96
C TRP A 898 17.46 18.25 -15.06
N CYS A 899 18.19 17.22 -15.47
CA CYS A 899 19.21 16.56 -14.67
C CYS A 899 20.58 17.24 -14.74
N ASP A 900 20.88 17.92 -15.85
CA ASP A 900 22.11 18.69 -16.11
C ASP A 900 23.37 17.97 -15.61
N ASP A 901 23.50 16.68 -15.94
CA ASP A 901 24.57 15.79 -15.47
C ASP A 901 25.70 15.62 -16.51
N GLY A 902 25.76 16.51 -17.51
CA GLY A 902 26.78 16.46 -18.57
C GLY A 902 26.71 15.25 -19.50
N GLY A 903 25.66 14.42 -19.40
CA GLY A 903 25.47 13.27 -20.27
C GLY A 903 24.98 13.65 -21.67
N PRO A 904 25.25 12.82 -22.71
CA PRO A 904 24.99 13.14 -24.11
C PRO A 904 23.52 12.88 -24.51
N TRP A 905 22.57 13.26 -23.65
CA TRP A 905 21.16 12.87 -23.82
C TRP A 905 20.48 13.66 -24.94
N ALA A 906 20.79 14.95 -25.07
CA ALA A 906 20.26 15.78 -26.16
C ALA A 906 20.82 15.33 -27.51
N GLU A 907 22.11 14.99 -27.57
CA GLU A 907 22.80 14.46 -28.74
C GLU A 907 22.20 13.11 -29.15
N LEU A 908 21.93 12.22 -28.19
CA LEU A 908 21.29 10.94 -28.47
C LEU A 908 19.89 11.14 -29.05
N ALA A 909 19.10 12.06 -28.48
CA ALA A 909 17.77 12.39 -28.97
C ALA A 909 17.80 12.93 -30.42
N LEU A 910 18.72 13.85 -30.73
CA LEU A 910 18.92 14.37 -32.08
C LEU A 910 19.35 13.27 -33.05
N CYS A 911 20.26 12.38 -32.66
CA CYS A 911 20.65 11.24 -33.50
C CYS A 911 19.48 10.29 -33.81
N LEU A 912 18.59 10.05 -32.84
CA LEU A 912 17.39 9.24 -33.06
C LEU A 912 16.43 9.91 -34.06
N MET A 913 16.26 11.23 -33.97
CA MET A 913 15.43 11.97 -34.93
C MET A 913 16.07 12.05 -36.32
N GLU A 914 17.39 12.17 -36.40
CA GLU A 914 18.13 12.06 -37.66
C GLU A 914 17.87 10.70 -38.32
N HIS A 915 17.94 9.61 -37.54
CA HIS A 915 17.63 8.28 -38.06
C HIS A 915 16.20 8.20 -38.59
N VAL A 916 15.22 8.73 -37.85
CA VAL A 916 13.83 8.79 -38.30
C VAL A 916 13.73 9.57 -39.61
N ARG A 917 14.32 10.76 -39.69
CA ARG A 917 14.29 11.62 -40.88
C ARG A 917 14.93 10.96 -42.10
N ARG A 918 16.07 10.29 -41.92
CA ARG A 918 16.84 9.74 -43.04
C ARG A 918 16.35 8.39 -43.51
N LYS A 919 15.82 7.56 -42.61
CA LYS A 919 15.49 6.15 -42.91
C LYS A 919 14.03 5.77 -42.71
N ARG A 920 13.26 6.58 -41.98
CA ARG A 920 11.87 6.29 -41.60
C ARG A 920 10.89 7.37 -42.08
N TRP A 921 11.36 8.31 -42.89
CA TRP A 921 10.55 9.37 -43.45
C TRP A 921 10.15 9.08 -44.91
N ARG A 922 8.88 9.28 -45.25
CA ARG A 922 8.31 9.23 -46.59
C ARG A 922 8.05 10.65 -47.06
N ALA A 923 8.70 11.06 -48.14
CA ALA A 923 8.52 12.38 -48.74
C ALA A 923 7.73 12.33 -50.06
N ASP A 924 7.47 11.14 -50.59
CA ASP A 924 7.04 10.87 -51.96
C ASP A 924 5.56 10.48 -52.10
N ASP A 925 4.88 10.10 -51.01
CA ASP A 925 3.46 9.74 -51.01
C ASP A 925 2.64 10.60 -50.02
N PRO A 926 1.98 11.68 -50.48
CA PRO A 926 1.16 12.54 -49.62
C PRO A 926 -0.12 11.85 -49.11
N SER A 927 -0.50 10.69 -49.67
CA SER A 927 -1.64 9.90 -49.19
C SER A 927 -1.30 9.07 -47.94
N LYS A 928 -0.02 9.05 -47.55
CA LYS A 928 0.52 8.33 -46.40
C LYS A 928 1.12 9.30 -45.39
N ALA A 929 1.23 8.90 -44.13
CA ALA A 929 1.89 9.72 -43.13
C ALA A 929 3.38 9.90 -43.49
N PRO A 930 3.98 11.06 -43.17
CA PRO A 930 5.39 11.31 -43.43
C PRO A 930 6.31 10.34 -42.69
N VAL A 931 5.85 9.72 -41.60
CA VAL A 931 6.61 8.76 -40.81
C VAL A 931 6.07 7.35 -41.05
N VAL A 932 6.96 6.40 -41.33
CA VAL A 932 6.57 4.98 -41.42
C VAL A 932 6.14 4.49 -40.04
N ALA A 933 5.05 3.72 -39.94
CA ALA A 933 4.56 3.24 -38.65
C ALA A 933 5.56 2.31 -37.92
N HIS A 934 6.36 1.55 -38.68
CA HIS A 934 7.24 0.51 -38.13
C HIS A 934 8.54 0.38 -38.93
N ALA A 935 9.62 0.08 -38.23
CA ALA A 935 10.95 -0.22 -38.76
C ALA A 935 11.01 -1.46 -39.67
N ARG A 936 10.01 -2.36 -39.58
CA ARG A 936 9.84 -3.59 -40.36
C ARG A 936 8.58 -3.45 -41.21
N PRO A 937 8.69 -3.37 -42.55
CA PRO A 937 7.54 -3.23 -43.44
C PRO A 937 6.52 -4.37 -43.35
N GLU A 938 6.95 -5.56 -42.98
CA GLU A 938 6.16 -6.80 -42.91
C GLU A 938 5.46 -7.02 -41.56
N ALA A 939 5.78 -6.23 -40.53
CA ALA A 939 5.25 -6.44 -39.19
C ALA A 939 3.74 -6.11 -39.11
N LYS A 940 3.00 -6.88 -38.30
CA LYS A 940 1.62 -6.54 -37.95
C LYS A 940 1.60 -5.27 -37.12
N LEU A 941 0.63 -4.42 -37.43
CA LEU A 941 0.43 -3.13 -36.80
C LEU A 941 -0.71 -3.23 -35.79
N ALA A 942 -0.40 -3.02 -34.52
CA ALA A 942 -1.43 -2.90 -33.49
C ALA A 942 -2.10 -1.52 -33.57
N THR A 943 -3.33 -1.40 -33.07
CA THR A 943 -4.26 -0.25 -33.18
C THR A 943 -3.78 1.14 -32.72
N TRP A 944 -2.50 1.28 -32.36
CA TRP A 944 -1.85 2.42 -31.72
C TRP A 944 -0.49 2.76 -32.35
N CYS A 945 -0.18 2.29 -33.57
CA CYS A 945 1.19 2.34 -34.09
C CYS A 945 1.49 3.53 -35.01
N GLN A 946 0.48 4.22 -35.54
CA GLN A 946 0.67 5.38 -36.42
C GLN A 946 -0.02 6.64 -35.87
N THR A 947 0.79 7.63 -35.49
CA THR A 947 0.40 8.77 -34.65
C THR A 947 1.16 10.05 -35.04
N ALA A 948 1.03 10.50 -36.30
CA ALA A 948 1.79 11.65 -36.82
C ALA A 948 1.53 12.94 -36.01
N GLU A 949 0.30 13.11 -35.54
CA GLU A 949 -0.12 14.21 -34.68
C GLU A 949 0.51 14.16 -33.29
N TRP A 950 0.83 12.97 -32.76
CA TRP A 950 1.61 12.85 -31.52
C TRP A 950 3.07 13.19 -31.75
N ASP A 951 3.64 12.68 -32.85
CA ASP A 951 5.02 12.95 -33.24
C ASP A 951 5.26 14.45 -33.42
N ALA A 952 4.28 15.18 -33.97
CA ALA A 952 4.32 16.64 -34.09
C ALA A 952 4.40 17.35 -32.73
N VAL A 953 3.60 16.92 -31.74
CA VAL A 953 3.63 17.49 -30.39
C VAL A 953 4.98 17.22 -29.72
N MET A 954 5.45 15.98 -29.77
CA MET A 954 6.74 15.60 -29.18
C MET A 954 7.91 16.37 -29.78
N LEU A 955 7.94 16.54 -31.11
CA LEU A 955 8.98 17.36 -31.75
C LEU A 955 8.92 18.81 -31.30
N ARG A 956 7.72 19.38 -31.11
CA ARG A 956 7.58 20.76 -30.65
C ARG A 956 8.14 20.93 -29.24
N GLU A 957 7.79 20.01 -28.35
CA GLU A 957 8.30 20.02 -26.98
C GLU A 957 9.82 19.78 -26.92
N MET A 958 10.37 18.94 -27.80
CA MET A 958 11.81 18.77 -27.96
C MET A 958 12.51 20.07 -28.34
N ILE A 959 11.97 20.80 -29.31
CA ILE A 959 12.51 22.10 -29.76
C ILE A 959 12.52 23.08 -28.58
N GLU A 960 11.42 23.19 -27.84
CA GLU A 960 11.34 24.07 -26.66
C GLU A 960 12.34 23.70 -25.56
N ASP A 961 12.55 22.41 -25.32
CA ASP A 961 13.52 21.95 -24.35
C ASP A 961 14.97 22.19 -24.82
N LEU A 962 15.27 22.02 -26.11
CA LEU A 962 16.60 22.32 -26.71
C LEU A 962 16.91 23.81 -26.70
N ASP A 963 15.94 24.66 -27.06
CA ASP A 963 16.08 26.12 -26.98
C ASP A 963 16.35 26.56 -25.54
N ALA A 964 15.68 25.93 -24.56
CA ALA A 964 15.91 26.21 -23.15
C ALA A 964 17.28 25.73 -22.65
N ILE A 965 17.85 24.66 -23.23
CA ILE A 965 19.21 24.20 -22.91
C ILE A 965 20.24 25.17 -23.48
N THR A 966 20.08 25.58 -24.74
CA THR A 966 21.03 26.49 -25.42
C THR A 966 21.00 27.93 -24.91
N SER A 967 19.89 28.34 -24.29
CA SER A 967 19.72 29.67 -23.68
C SER A 967 20.29 29.81 -22.26
N ARG A 968 20.76 28.71 -21.65
CA ARG A 968 21.44 28.70 -20.34
C ARG A 968 22.94 28.91 -20.52
#